data_AF-T2M7W9-F1
#
_entry.id   AF-T2M7W9-F1
#
_cell.length_a   1.000
_cell.length_b   1.000
_cell.length_c   1.000
_cell.angle_alpha   90.00
_cell.angle_beta   90.00
_cell.angle_gamma   90.00
#
_symmetry.space_group_name_H-M   'P 1'
#
loop_
_entity.id
_entity.type
_entity.pdbx_description
1 polymer ?
#
loop_
_entity_poly.entity_id
_entity_poly.type
_entity_poly.pdbx_seq_one_letter_code
_entity_poly.pdbx_strand_id
1 'polypeptide(L)'
;MSLERKKGSGRPRKLNLKDQQRLIQLARKDDTRSARDIQIELIKKGSPKVAPRTITRYLNRSGYFSFNPKNQPLLTPVQQENRVKWCEEHLRTRWNQWVFSDESRFELFGTREAEFQQDGATCHTSKSASEWFTEQKWKVSSCPTNSPDLNLIENVWGLIKKAVEKKKPKNLDGLEVAIQLLGRSVDLHKLLEQRLTISLRKSLDVAVSRFESKPLCYIMELETLTEICRLTHFLLSKHISLPNFESMFMEANHAVSAPYGRITLHVFWELYYDFLPNYCYNSSTNRFTRTTLSFVKEEPRDQPPKASNVHLYGNKDLHSAYTNIFSLNENFVGSEHFGCIVRLLSYQGIAVVIEELLKVVKNLFQSTIQQYVKVLMDGMPSKCGLPRYEYGSAGVLEFYNANLESIMQYRDLKTEVFQAFREVGNIIIFCLQVEEQMTQEEIADLLHAAPFQGIIPRPFVKEKDTVEAKMKRLEAQYAAFQLVSLVTRYGTDEQRLNSEESDVITRERLCCGLSLFEVVLRRIQSFLDDDVWKEPTPSNGVMSIEECKEFHRLWSAIQFIYCKPLGQNEITVEETFGESLNWAGCTIITLLGQEHRFEALDFSAHLLRVQEIDARQETVAGVDLKRLVERIKQYRTINNEIFAVLNRYLKSGESSFEHVRCFQPPIHQAFMSAV
;
A
#
# COMPACT_ATOMS: atom_id res chain seq x y z
N MET A 1 50.73 86.15 -12.68
CA MET A 1 50.57 86.77 -11.35
C MET A 1 49.81 85.81 -10.45
N SER A 2 50.49 85.19 -9.48
CA SER A 2 49.88 84.35 -8.44
C SER A 2 49.24 85.24 -7.37
N LEU A 3 47.93 85.13 -7.16
CA LEU A 3 47.23 85.76 -6.05
C LEU A 3 47.37 84.88 -4.80
N GLU A 4 48.51 84.94 -4.12
CA GLU A 4 48.60 84.41 -2.76
C GLU A 4 47.98 85.39 -1.78
N ARG A 5 46.96 84.89 -1.05
CA ARG A 5 46.18 85.64 -0.09
C ARG A 5 47.02 85.93 1.17
N LYS A 6 47.32 87.21 1.44
CA LYS A 6 48.03 87.65 2.66
C LYS A 6 47.33 87.12 3.94
N LYS A 7 48.11 86.54 4.85
CA LYS A 7 47.68 86.10 6.19
C LYS A 7 47.03 87.29 6.92
N GLY A 8 45.72 87.22 7.18
CA GLY A 8 44.98 88.24 7.95
C GLY A 8 43.73 88.85 7.29
N SER A 9 43.42 88.53 6.03
CA SER A 9 42.31 89.17 5.28
C SER A 9 40.89 88.61 5.59
N GLY A 10 40.60 88.22 6.84
CA GLY A 10 39.34 87.59 7.23
C GLY A 10 38.62 88.33 8.35
N ARG A 11 37.28 88.27 8.38
CA ARG A 11 36.47 88.81 9.47
C ARG A 11 36.96 88.25 10.83
N PRO A 12 37.25 89.10 11.83
CA PRO A 12 37.74 88.64 13.12
C PRO A 12 36.73 87.68 13.79
N ARG A 13 37.27 86.65 14.46
CA ARG A 13 36.49 85.61 15.12
C ARG A 13 35.73 86.19 16.31
N LYS A 14 34.44 85.88 16.42
CA LYS A 14 33.59 86.34 17.55
C LYS A 14 33.92 85.66 18.89
N LEU A 15 34.42 84.41 18.89
CA LEU A 15 34.83 83.70 20.10
C LEU A 15 36.34 83.88 20.30
N ASN A 16 36.75 84.38 21.46
CA ASN A 16 38.17 84.49 21.80
C ASN A 16 38.76 83.12 22.19
N LEU A 17 40.06 83.05 22.46
CA LEU A 17 40.75 81.81 22.85
C LEU A 17 40.19 81.20 24.14
N LYS A 18 39.80 82.01 25.13
CA LYS A 18 39.20 81.53 26.39
C LYS A 18 37.82 80.91 26.16
N ASP A 19 37.02 81.52 25.28
CA ASP A 19 35.69 80.99 24.91
C ASP A 19 35.81 79.68 24.13
N GLN A 20 36.82 79.56 23.26
CA GLN A 20 37.11 78.31 22.52
C GLN A 20 37.55 77.19 23.46
N GLN A 21 38.38 77.49 24.48
CA GLN A 21 38.76 76.51 25.50
C GLN A 21 37.57 76.08 26.36
N ARG A 22 36.69 77.01 26.77
CA ARG A 22 35.45 76.70 27.50
C ARG A 22 34.51 75.82 26.69
N LEU A 23 34.37 76.10 25.39
CA LEU A 23 33.60 75.28 24.46
C LEU A 23 34.10 73.84 24.41
N ILE A 24 35.43 73.63 24.33
CA ILE A 24 36.02 72.28 24.32
C ILE A 24 35.85 71.59 25.68
N GLN A 25 36.00 72.32 26.80
CA GLN A 25 35.76 71.76 28.13
C GLN A 25 34.31 71.31 28.34
N LEU A 26 33.33 72.08 27.84
CA LEU A 26 31.92 71.71 27.89
C LEU A 26 31.63 70.45 27.09
N ALA A 27 32.24 70.30 25.90
CA ALA A 27 32.10 69.11 25.08
C ALA A 27 32.84 67.88 25.65
N ARG A 28 33.93 68.07 26.40
CA ARG A 28 34.65 66.98 27.09
C ARG A 28 33.93 66.47 28.33
N LYS A 29 33.22 67.36 29.05
CA LYS A 29 32.56 67.00 30.31
C LYS A 29 31.32 66.12 30.07
N ASP A 30 30.67 66.30 28.93
CA ASP A 30 29.43 65.62 28.57
C ASP A 30 29.34 65.62 27.04
N ASP A 31 29.61 64.45 26.47
CA ASP A 31 29.72 64.20 25.03
C ASP A 31 28.35 64.07 24.34
N THR A 32 27.25 64.12 25.10
CA THR A 32 25.87 64.04 24.59
C THR A 32 25.23 65.41 24.31
N ARG A 33 25.89 66.51 24.69
CA ARG A 33 25.31 67.86 24.59
C ARG A 33 25.18 68.34 23.15
N SER A 34 24.03 68.93 22.84
CA SER A 34 23.84 69.55 21.53
C SER A 34 24.63 70.85 21.40
N ALA A 35 24.94 71.24 20.16
CA ALA A 35 25.58 72.53 19.89
C ALA A 35 24.76 73.74 20.38
N ARG A 36 23.44 73.55 20.62
CA ARG A 36 22.53 74.57 21.15
C ARG A 36 22.64 74.66 22.68
N ASP A 37 22.83 73.54 23.37
CA ASP A 37 23.02 73.53 24.83
C ASP A 37 24.37 74.12 25.20
N ILE A 38 25.42 73.79 24.41
CA ILE A 38 26.74 74.41 24.54
C ILE A 38 26.65 75.93 24.29
N GLN A 39 25.79 76.38 23.36
CA GLN A 39 25.55 77.80 23.11
C GLN A 39 24.97 78.50 24.35
N ILE A 40 23.96 77.90 24.96
CA ILE A 40 23.26 78.44 26.12
C ILE A 40 24.23 78.53 27.32
N GLU A 41 25.02 77.48 27.56
CA GLU A 41 26.04 77.46 28.61
C GLU A 41 27.16 78.49 28.40
N LEU A 42 27.62 78.68 27.16
CA LEU A 42 28.61 79.71 26.84
C LEU A 42 28.06 81.12 27.09
N ILE A 43 26.79 81.38 26.73
CA ILE A 43 26.13 82.67 27.00
C ILE A 43 25.99 82.90 28.50
N LYS A 44 25.56 81.90 29.28
CA LYS A 44 25.47 81.98 30.75
C LYS A 44 26.83 82.32 31.40
N LYS A 45 27.94 81.90 30.79
CA LYS A 45 29.31 82.16 31.27
C LYS A 45 29.94 83.45 30.69
N GLY A 46 29.13 84.30 30.06
CA GLY A 46 29.53 85.63 29.57
C GLY A 46 30.17 85.64 28.17
N SER A 47 30.13 84.54 27.42
CA SER A 47 30.64 84.50 26.04
C SER A 47 29.63 85.11 25.04
N PRO A 48 30.10 85.72 23.93
CA PRO A 48 29.22 86.38 22.96
C PRO A 48 28.29 85.39 22.24
N LYS A 49 27.03 85.80 22.01
CA LYS A 49 26.02 84.99 21.31
C LYS A 49 26.47 84.69 19.87
N VAL A 50 26.76 83.42 19.59
CA VAL A 50 27.10 82.88 18.26
C VAL A 50 26.08 81.83 17.84
N ALA A 51 25.83 81.64 16.54
CA ALA A 51 24.88 80.61 16.10
C ALA A 51 25.38 79.19 16.45
N PRO A 52 24.51 78.21 16.73
CA PRO A 52 24.90 76.81 17.00
C PRO A 52 25.83 76.22 15.93
N ARG A 53 25.60 76.56 14.67
CA ARG A 53 26.47 76.14 13.55
C ARG A 53 27.91 76.64 13.67
N THR A 54 28.12 77.77 14.34
CA THR A 54 29.46 78.30 14.64
C THR A 54 30.16 77.44 15.70
N ILE A 55 29.42 76.98 16.71
CA ILE A 55 29.92 76.06 17.75
C ILE A 55 30.31 74.73 17.13
N THR A 56 29.46 74.14 16.28
CA THR A 56 29.77 72.90 15.54
C THR A 56 31.03 73.07 14.68
N ARG A 57 31.21 74.21 14.01
CA ARG A 57 32.43 74.49 13.23
C ARG A 57 33.69 74.55 14.10
N TYR A 58 33.62 75.11 15.30
CA TYR A 58 34.75 75.14 16.23
C TYR A 58 35.05 73.77 16.83
N LEU A 59 34.03 72.97 17.15
CA LEU A 59 34.16 71.59 17.60
C LEU A 59 34.85 70.72 16.54
N ASN A 60 34.34 70.73 15.30
CA ASN A 60 34.93 69.98 14.19
C ASN A 60 36.37 70.39 13.92
N ARG A 61 36.68 71.69 13.98
CA ARG A 61 38.05 72.20 13.79
C ARG A 61 38.99 71.76 14.92
N SER A 62 38.46 71.46 16.09
CA SER A 62 39.21 70.99 17.26
C SER A 62 39.20 69.46 17.39
N GLY A 63 38.72 68.73 16.37
CA GLY A 63 38.71 67.27 16.32
C GLY A 63 37.47 66.59 16.93
N TYR A 64 36.44 67.34 17.32
CA TYR A 64 35.20 66.80 17.88
C TYR A 64 34.12 66.68 16.80
N PHE A 65 33.66 65.46 16.54
CA PHE A 65 32.63 65.15 15.55
C PHE A 65 31.41 64.50 16.22
N SER A 66 30.21 64.73 15.68
CA SER A 66 28.98 64.09 16.16
C SER A 66 28.76 62.75 15.48
N PHE A 67 28.45 61.70 16.26
CA PHE A 67 28.08 60.38 15.78
C PHE A 67 26.77 59.92 16.42
N ASN A 68 26.01 59.07 15.72
CA ASN A 68 24.87 58.39 16.32
C ASN A 68 25.38 57.18 17.11
N PRO A 69 25.06 57.05 18.42
CA PRO A 69 25.42 55.86 19.19
C PRO A 69 24.71 54.63 18.61
N LYS A 70 25.41 53.49 18.59
CA LYS A 70 24.82 52.20 18.19
C LYS A 70 24.03 51.64 19.37
N ASN A 71 22.80 51.19 19.12
CA ASN A 71 22.01 50.48 20.14
C ASN A 71 22.74 49.19 20.54
N GLN A 72 23.03 49.06 21.83
CA GLN A 72 23.64 47.88 22.43
C GLN A 72 22.82 47.45 23.66
N PRO A 73 22.68 46.14 23.92
CA PRO A 73 22.03 45.67 25.13
C PRO A 73 22.82 46.11 26.37
N LEU A 74 22.12 46.55 27.42
CA LEU A 74 22.73 46.92 28.70
C LEU A 74 23.19 45.66 29.42
N LEU A 75 24.50 45.59 29.72
CA LEU A 75 25.11 44.45 30.42
C LEU A 75 25.12 44.70 31.94
N THR A 76 24.70 43.69 32.70
CA THR A 76 24.89 43.68 34.17
C THR A 76 26.36 43.41 34.53
N PRO A 77 26.83 43.77 35.74
CA PRO A 77 28.21 43.51 36.16
C PRO A 77 28.61 42.03 36.06
N VAL A 78 27.67 41.14 36.40
CA VAL A 78 27.85 39.68 36.29
C VAL A 78 27.98 39.24 34.82
N GLN A 79 27.20 39.84 33.91
CA GLN A 79 27.31 39.55 32.48
C GLN A 79 28.65 40.02 31.90
N GLN A 80 29.18 41.16 32.37
CA GLN A 80 30.49 41.66 31.95
C GLN A 80 31.61 40.70 32.37
N GLU A 81 31.57 40.23 33.62
CA GLU A 81 32.54 39.27 34.15
C GLU A 81 32.49 37.93 33.39
N ASN A 82 31.29 37.38 33.17
CA ASN A 82 31.11 36.14 32.42
C ASN A 82 31.61 36.24 30.98
N ARG A 83 31.45 37.40 30.33
CA ARG A 83 31.94 37.63 28.97
C ARG A 83 33.46 37.72 28.91
N VAL A 84 34.09 38.41 29.87
CA VAL A 84 35.56 38.49 29.95
C VAL A 84 36.15 37.10 30.18
N LYS A 85 35.59 36.37 31.13
CA LYS A 85 36.00 35.00 31.44
C LYS A 85 35.88 34.06 30.23
N TRP A 86 34.76 34.12 29.50
CA TRP A 86 34.57 33.32 28.28
C TRP A 86 35.62 33.65 27.21
N CYS A 87 35.91 34.93 26.97
CA CYS A 87 36.94 35.35 26.02
C CYS A 87 38.35 34.92 26.45
N GLU A 88 38.67 34.98 27.73
CA GLU A 88 39.95 34.53 28.30
C GLU A 88 40.14 33.01 28.14
N GLU A 89 39.09 32.23 28.37
CA GLU A 89 39.11 30.78 28.21
C GLU A 89 39.28 30.34 26.74
N HIS A 90 38.81 31.14 25.78
CA HIS A 90 38.77 30.78 24.35
C HIS A 90 39.79 31.54 23.49
N LEU A 91 40.74 32.24 24.10
CA LEU A 91 41.71 33.13 23.45
C LEU A 91 42.67 32.40 22.48
N ARG A 92 42.88 31.08 22.66
CA ARG A 92 43.78 30.24 21.86
C ARG A 92 43.04 29.16 21.04
N THR A 93 41.72 29.26 20.96
CA THR A 93 40.86 28.24 20.34
C THR A 93 41.02 28.19 18.82
N ARG A 94 41.00 26.97 18.26
CA ARG A 94 41.00 26.72 16.81
C ARG A 94 39.56 26.75 16.27
N TRP A 95 39.14 27.91 15.79
CA TRP A 95 37.78 28.18 15.31
C TRP A 95 37.34 27.36 14.08
N ASN A 96 38.27 26.71 13.37
CA ASN A 96 37.97 25.84 12.23
C ASN A 96 37.38 24.47 12.62
N GLN A 97 37.25 24.18 13.92
CA GLN A 97 36.64 22.96 14.47
C GLN A 97 35.28 23.23 15.16
N TRP A 98 34.71 24.42 14.97
CA TRP A 98 33.49 24.87 15.67
C TRP A 98 32.31 25.02 14.71
N VAL A 99 31.11 24.60 15.14
CA VAL A 99 29.85 24.72 14.39
C VAL A 99 28.90 25.65 15.14
N PHE A 100 28.44 26.71 14.47
CA PHE A 100 27.59 27.75 15.04
C PHE A 100 26.18 27.67 14.44
N SER A 101 25.13 27.80 15.26
CA SER A 101 23.75 27.84 14.77
C SER A 101 22.84 28.79 15.56
N ASP A 102 21.83 29.31 14.88
CA ASP A 102 20.68 30.09 15.37
C ASP A 102 19.50 29.78 14.43
N GLU A 103 18.26 30.23 14.71
CA GLU A 103 17.06 29.68 14.07
C GLU A 103 16.98 29.87 12.53
N SER A 104 17.40 28.83 11.80
CA SER A 104 16.69 28.13 10.70
C SER A 104 17.46 26.86 10.33
N ARG A 105 16.80 25.70 10.30
CA ARG A 105 17.44 24.38 10.30
C ARG A 105 17.85 23.89 8.90
N PHE A 106 19.15 23.63 8.74
CA PHE A 106 19.72 22.80 7.67
C PHE A 106 20.75 21.84 8.28
N GLU A 107 20.69 20.55 7.93
CA GLU A 107 21.77 19.59 8.18
C GLU A 107 22.25 19.01 6.85
N LEU A 108 23.57 18.88 6.69
CA LEU A 108 24.27 18.16 5.62
C LEU A 108 25.31 17.31 6.36
N PHE A 109 25.22 15.98 6.21
CA PHE A 109 26.16 14.91 6.64
C PHE A 109 27.11 15.17 7.83
N GLY A 110 26.99 14.30 8.85
CA GLY A 110 27.77 14.35 10.07
C GLY A 110 29.26 14.06 9.93
N THR A 111 30.05 14.80 10.71
CA THR A 111 31.29 14.33 11.33
C THR A 111 31.14 14.53 12.85
N ARG A 112 31.43 13.48 13.63
CA ARG A 112 31.07 13.36 15.06
C ARG A 112 32.08 13.96 16.04
N GLU A 113 32.66 15.12 15.72
CA GLU A 113 33.52 15.86 16.67
C GLU A 113 33.36 17.37 16.48
N ALA A 114 32.19 17.91 16.82
CA ALA A 114 31.95 19.36 16.82
C ALA A 114 31.22 19.81 18.09
N GLU A 115 31.63 20.97 18.61
CA GLU A 115 30.93 21.65 19.69
C GLU A 115 29.84 22.56 19.12
N PHE A 116 28.63 22.45 19.68
CA PHE A 116 27.42 23.11 19.24
C PHE A 116 27.18 24.38 20.08
N GLN A 117 27.30 25.57 19.50
CA GLN A 117 26.98 26.83 20.18
C GLN A 117 25.56 27.29 19.81
N GLN A 118 24.74 27.54 20.84
CA GLN A 118 23.38 28.08 20.72
C GLN A 118 23.18 29.28 21.66
N ASP A 119 22.09 30.04 21.46
CA ASP A 119 21.71 31.09 22.39
C ASP A 119 21.08 30.53 23.68
N GLY A 120 20.97 31.37 24.70
CA GLY A 120 20.43 30.98 26.01
C GLY A 120 18.90 31.11 26.13
N ALA A 121 18.14 31.12 25.03
CA ALA A 121 16.69 31.29 25.13
C ALA A 121 16.02 30.05 25.75
N THR A 122 14.92 30.27 26.47
CA THR A 122 14.30 29.26 27.34
C THR A 122 13.80 28.01 26.61
N CYS A 123 13.47 28.13 25.32
CA CYS A 123 13.13 27.00 24.46
C CYS A 123 14.35 26.10 24.17
N HIS A 124 15.54 26.68 23.98
CA HIS A 124 16.78 25.96 23.65
C HIS A 124 17.46 25.34 24.88
N THR A 125 17.18 25.85 26.08
CA THR A 125 17.63 25.27 27.36
C THR A 125 16.55 24.42 28.04
N SER A 126 15.46 24.08 27.33
CA SER A 126 14.38 23.25 27.88
C SER A 126 14.85 21.81 28.14
N LYS A 127 14.12 21.09 28.99
CA LYS A 127 14.43 19.69 29.32
C LYS A 127 14.41 18.80 28.07
N SER A 128 13.42 18.98 27.20
CA SER A 128 13.28 18.23 25.94
C SER A 128 14.44 18.51 24.96
N ALA A 129 14.86 19.76 24.82
CA ALA A 129 16.00 20.12 23.97
C ALA A 129 17.32 19.53 24.52
N SER A 130 17.53 19.62 25.83
CA SER A 130 18.74 19.11 26.50
C SER A 130 18.85 17.59 26.42
N GLU A 131 17.73 16.87 26.57
CA GLU A 131 17.66 15.41 26.41
C GLU A 131 18.00 14.99 24.97
N TRP A 132 17.45 15.69 23.97
CA TRP A 132 17.74 15.41 22.56
C TRP A 132 19.23 15.59 22.22
N PHE A 133 19.88 16.68 22.68
CA PHE A 133 21.31 16.88 22.43
C PHE A 133 22.19 15.80 23.09
N THR A 134 21.77 15.32 24.26
CA THR A 134 22.44 14.22 24.98
C THR A 134 22.30 12.90 24.20
N GLU A 135 21.10 12.58 23.71
CA GLU A 135 20.84 11.39 22.89
C GLU A 135 21.64 11.39 21.58
N GLN A 136 21.74 12.55 20.93
CA GLN A 136 22.48 12.70 19.67
C GLN A 136 24.00 12.87 19.88
N LYS A 137 24.48 12.87 21.13
CA LYS A 137 25.90 13.00 21.52
C LYS A 137 26.56 14.31 21.08
N TRP A 138 25.82 15.41 21.06
CA TRP A 138 26.38 16.73 20.80
C TRP A 138 26.98 17.34 22.08
N LYS A 139 28.16 17.94 21.97
CA LYS A 139 28.73 18.76 23.05
C LYS A 139 28.23 20.19 22.88
N VAL A 140 27.29 20.62 23.72
CA VAL A 140 26.74 21.98 23.67
C VAL A 140 27.63 22.96 24.44
N SER A 141 28.10 24.01 23.76
CA SER A 141 28.89 25.09 24.33
C SER A 141 27.98 26.21 24.84
N SER A 142 28.24 26.72 26.04
CA SER A 142 27.42 27.77 26.67
C SER A 142 27.80 29.16 26.15
N CYS A 143 26.87 29.80 25.43
CA CYS A 143 26.99 31.22 25.07
C CYS A 143 26.43 32.10 26.21
N PRO A 144 27.12 33.17 26.65
CA PRO A 144 26.60 34.07 27.68
C PRO A 144 25.29 34.76 27.22
N THR A 145 24.28 34.82 28.10
CA THR A 145 22.99 35.46 27.80
C THR A 145 23.16 36.92 27.33
N ASN A 146 22.33 37.38 26.40
CA ASN A 146 22.38 38.73 25.81
C ASN A 146 23.74 39.10 25.17
N SER A 147 24.41 38.13 24.55
CA SER A 147 25.69 38.34 23.87
C SER A 147 25.62 38.05 22.37
N PRO A 148 24.80 38.80 21.60
CA PRO A 148 24.66 38.58 20.15
C PRO A 148 25.99 38.81 19.40
N ASP A 149 26.88 39.64 19.94
CA ASP A 149 28.20 39.89 19.36
C ASP A 149 29.20 38.74 19.57
N LEU A 150 28.96 37.86 20.54
CA LEU A 150 29.71 36.61 20.74
C LEU A 150 29.09 35.44 19.95
N ASN A 151 27.88 35.62 19.42
CA ASN A 151 27.24 34.65 18.54
C ASN A 151 27.67 34.90 17.09
N LEU A 152 28.55 34.06 16.56
CA LEU A 152 29.11 34.23 15.21
C LEU A 152 28.07 34.29 14.10
N ILE A 153 26.89 33.67 14.28
CA ILE A 153 25.79 33.71 13.31
C ILE A 153 25.17 35.11 13.16
N GLU A 154 25.25 35.98 14.17
CA GLU A 154 24.78 37.36 14.09
C GLU A 154 25.64 38.19 13.14
N ASN A 155 26.93 37.86 13.02
CA ASN A 155 27.80 38.44 12.00
C ASN A 155 27.37 37.98 10.59
N VAL A 156 26.90 36.73 10.45
CA VAL A 156 26.35 36.21 9.19
C VAL A 156 25.03 36.90 8.86
N TRP A 157 24.13 37.06 9.81
CA TRP A 157 22.89 37.83 9.65
C TRP A 157 23.17 39.28 9.26
N GLY A 158 24.19 39.91 9.85
CA GLY A 158 24.64 41.24 9.49
C GLY A 158 25.12 41.35 8.03
N LEU A 159 25.77 40.30 7.50
CA LEU A 159 26.20 40.22 6.10
C LEU A 159 25.01 39.97 5.16
N ILE A 160 24.09 39.08 5.53
CA ILE A 160 22.87 38.77 4.76
C ILE A 160 21.98 40.01 4.65
N LYS A 161 21.70 40.70 5.75
CA LYS A 161 20.88 41.92 5.76
C LYS A 161 21.49 43.00 4.85
N LYS A 162 22.81 43.18 4.88
CA LYS A 162 23.53 44.10 3.97
C LYS A 162 23.46 43.66 2.51
N ALA A 163 23.56 42.36 2.22
CA ALA A 163 23.46 41.84 0.85
C ALA A 163 22.06 42.02 0.27
N VAL A 164 21.02 41.76 1.08
CA VAL A 164 19.61 41.98 0.74
C VAL A 164 19.32 43.46 0.55
N GLU A 165 19.78 44.34 1.44
CA GLU A 165 19.65 45.80 1.29
C GLU A 165 20.34 46.33 0.03
N LYS A 166 21.48 45.75 -0.35
CA LYS A 166 22.22 46.15 -1.55
C LYS A 166 21.53 45.72 -2.84
N LYS A 167 20.95 44.50 -2.87
CA LYS A 167 20.31 43.95 -4.07
C LYS A 167 18.83 44.32 -4.23
N LYS A 168 18.13 44.67 -3.14
CA LYS A 168 16.70 45.05 -3.11
C LYS A 168 15.80 44.11 -3.94
N PRO A 169 15.78 42.80 -3.64
CA PRO A 169 14.99 41.86 -4.41
C PRO A 169 13.49 42.19 -4.33
N LYS A 170 12.78 42.04 -5.45
CA LYS A 170 11.35 42.38 -5.59
C LYS A 170 10.43 41.16 -5.68
N ASN A 171 11.00 39.97 -5.82
CA ASN A 171 10.33 38.68 -5.92
C ASN A 171 11.21 37.60 -5.26
N LEU A 172 10.67 36.39 -5.06
CA LEU A 172 11.35 35.28 -4.40
C LEU A 172 12.65 34.89 -5.13
N ASP A 173 12.62 34.79 -6.46
CA ASP A 173 13.79 34.47 -7.29
C ASP A 173 14.94 35.48 -7.10
N GLY A 174 14.58 36.77 -6.99
CA GLY A 174 15.55 37.82 -6.71
C GLY A 174 16.16 37.69 -5.31
N LEU A 175 15.41 37.16 -4.35
CA LEU A 175 15.88 36.90 -2.98
C LEU A 175 16.81 35.69 -2.94
N GLU A 176 16.50 34.60 -3.66
CA GLU A 176 17.35 33.41 -3.77
C GLU A 176 18.72 33.75 -4.38
N VAL A 177 18.74 34.54 -5.46
CA VAL A 177 19.99 35.06 -6.05
C VAL A 177 20.71 36.04 -5.11
N ALA A 178 20.01 36.65 -4.15
CA ALA A 178 20.60 37.56 -3.18
C ALA A 178 21.23 36.85 -1.97
N ILE A 179 20.83 35.61 -1.67
CA ILE A 179 21.37 34.82 -0.56
C ILE A 179 22.72 34.20 -0.98
N GLN A 180 23.75 35.04 -1.07
CA GLN A 180 25.13 34.59 -0.98
C GLN A 180 25.50 34.44 0.49
N LEU A 181 25.40 33.22 1.01
CA LEU A 181 25.76 32.93 2.38
C LEU A 181 27.28 32.72 2.46
N LEU A 182 27.99 33.62 3.13
CA LEU A 182 29.46 33.56 3.28
C LEU A 182 30.21 33.45 1.93
N GLY A 183 29.71 34.13 0.90
CA GLY A 183 30.30 34.10 -0.45
C GLY A 183 29.95 32.85 -1.27
N ARG A 184 29.12 31.93 -0.75
CA ARG A 184 28.60 30.77 -1.48
C ARG A 184 27.18 31.05 -1.98
N SER A 185 26.87 30.61 -3.19
CA SER A 185 25.49 30.51 -3.66
C SER A 185 24.88 29.25 -3.07
N VAL A 186 23.83 29.38 -2.25
CA VAL A 186 23.12 28.22 -1.67
C VAL A 186 21.82 28.03 -2.44
N ASP A 187 21.68 26.88 -3.09
CA ASP A 187 20.45 26.48 -3.76
C ASP A 187 19.52 25.80 -2.75
N LEU A 188 18.57 26.57 -2.21
CA LEU A 188 17.60 26.09 -1.23
C LEU A 188 16.61 25.10 -1.84
N HIS A 189 16.27 25.27 -3.12
CA HIS A 189 15.35 24.39 -3.84
C HIS A 189 15.92 22.96 -3.89
N LYS A 190 17.19 22.83 -4.26
CA LYS A 190 17.90 21.55 -4.30
C LYS A 190 18.03 20.88 -2.93
N LEU A 191 18.20 21.65 -1.86
CA LEU A 191 18.26 21.11 -0.50
C LEU A 191 16.89 20.61 -0.02
N LEU A 192 15.82 21.33 -0.35
CA LEU A 192 14.45 20.91 -0.05
C LEU A 192 14.06 19.66 -0.84
N GLU A 193 14.39 19.62 -2.13
CA GLU A 193 14.23 18.44 -2.98
C GLU A 193 14.82 17.19 -2.32
N GLN A 194 16.11 17.24 -1.97
CA GLN A 194 16.81 16.11 -1.34
C GLN A 194 16.09 15.61 -0.08
N ARG A 195 15.60 16.54 0.76
CA ARG A 195 14.94 16.19 2.03
C ARG A 195 13.54 15.63 1.83
N LEU A 196 12.77 16.19 0.90
CA LEU A 196 11.43 15.71 0.57
C LEU A 196 11.49 14.35 -0.12
N THR A 197 12.47 14.12 -1.01
CA THR A 197 12.69 12.80 -1.60
C THR A 197 12.97 11.74 -0.52
N ILE A 198 13.89 12.00 0.41
CA ILE A 198 14.18 11.08 1.52
C ILE A 198 12.93 10.83 2.37
N SER A 199 12.17 11.89 2.67
CA SER A 199 10.95 11.78 3.47
C SER A 199 9.87 10.93 2.78
N LEU A 200 9.65 11.13 1.47
CA LEU A 200 8.68 10.36 0.69
C LEU A 200 9.10 8.89 0.56
N ARG A 201 10.38 8.59 0.29
CA ARG A 201 10.88 7.21 0.29
C ARG A 201 10.64 6.52 1.61
N LYS A 202 10.89 7.22 2.72
CA LYS A 202 10.61 6.71 4.06
C LYS A 202 9.11 6.47 4.30
N SER A 203 8.23 7.34 3.82
CA SER A 203 6.79 7.13 3.94
C SER A 203 6.32 5.88 3.17
N LEU A 204 6.84 5.66 1.96
CA LEU A 204 6.56 4.46 1.17
C LEU A 204 7.09 3.19 1.84
N ASP A 205 8.33 3.21 2.34
CA ASP A 205 8.93 2.10 3.06
C ASP A 205 8.15 1.75 4.35
N VAL A 206 7.69 2.77 5.09
CA VAL A 206 6.83 2.58 6.27
C VAL A 206 5.50 1.94 5.87
N ALA A 207 4.89 2.35 4.76
CA ALA A 207 3.63 1.77 4.29
C ALA A 207 3.79 0.27 3.98
N VAL A 208 4.83 -0.11 3.23
CA VAL A 208 5.13 -1.51 2.90
C VAL A 208 5.48 -2.32 4.15
N SER A 209 6.38 -1.81 5.00
CA SER A 209 6.80 -2.50 6.25
C SER A 209 5.64 -2.70 7.22
N ARG A 210 4.67 -1.78 7.21
CA ARG A 210 3.46 -1.90 8.03
C ARG A 210 2.55 -3.01 7.49
N PHE A 211 2.42 -3.16 6.18
CA PHE A 211 1.68 -4.27 5.59
C PHE A 211 2.31 -5.62 5.94
N GLU A 212 3.65 -5.74 5.85
CA GLU A 212 4.39 -6.96 6.22
C GLU A 212 4.16 -7.41 7.68
N SER A 213 3.80 -6.48 8.56
CA SER A 213 3.48 -6.78 9.97
C SER A 213 2.02 -7.18 10.23
N LYS A 214 1.18 -7.21 9.19
CA LYS A 214 -0.27 -7.27 9.30
C LYS A 214 -0.90 -8.36 8.43
N PRO A 215 -2.12 -8.83 8.76
CA PRO A 215 -2.85 -9.79 7.95
C PRO A 215 -3.22 -9.26 6.56
N LEU A 216 -3.58 -10.17 5.65
CA LEU A 216 -3.95 -9.86 4.26
C LEU A 216 -4.98 -8.71 4.12
N CYS A 217 -5.95 -8.58 5.03
CA CYS A 217 -6.98 -7.53 4.97
C CYS A 217 -6.42 -6.10 5.03
N TYR A 218 -5.20 -5.92 5.58
CA TYR A 218 -4.52 -4.63 5.65
C TYR A 218 -3.95 -4.16 4.29
N ILE A 219 -4.11 -4.94 3.22
CA ILE A 219 -3.73 -4.51 1.87
C ILE A 219 -4.47 -3.24 1.43
N MET A 220 -5.69 -3.01 1.92
CA MET A 220 -6.42 -1.77 1.64
C MET A 220 -5.81 -0.56 2.35
N GLU A 221 -5.26 -0.77 3.55
CA GLU A 221 -4.50 0.26 4.27
C GLU A 221 -3.25 0.64 3.47
N LEU A 222 -2.53 -0.36 2.95
CA LEU A 222 -1.36 -0.18 2.11
C LEU A 222 -1.68 0.60 0.83
N GLU A 223 -2.75 0.23 0.11
CA GLU A 223 -3.15 0.93 -1.11
C GLU A 223 -3.47 2.40 -0.81
N THR A 224 -4.25 2.66 0.24
CA THR A 224 -4.62 4.02 0.62
C THR A 224 -3.41 4.85 1.04
N LEU A 225 -2.48 4.30 1.82
CA LEU A 225 -1.23 4.98 2.18
C LEU A 225 -0.36 5.27 0.95
N THR A 226 -0.33 4.35 -0.01
CA THR A 226 0.39 4.53 -1.28
C THR A 226 -0.24 5.65 -2.10
N GLU A 227 -1.58 5.73 -2.15
CA GLU A 227 -2.30 6.79 -2.85
C GLU A 227 -2.13 8.15 -2.17
N ILE A 228 -2.12 8.21 -0.85
CA ILE A 228 -1.79 9.43 -0.10
C ILE A 228 -0.36 9.88 -0.42
N CYS A 229 0.59 8.95 -0.52
CA CYS A 229 1.96 9.25 -0.93
C CYS A 229 2.01 9.76 -2.39
N ARG A 230 1.24 9.16 -3.30
CA ARG A 230 1.11 9.59 -4.70
C ARG A 230 0.55 11.00 -4.81
N LEU A 231 -0.52 11.31 -4.07
CA LEU A 231 -1.09 12.64 -4.01
C LEU A 231 -0.10 13.66 -3.41
N THR A 232 0.61 13.27 -2.35
CA THR A 232 1.65 14.11 -1.73
C THR A 232 2.77 14.41 -2.73
N HIS A 233 3.24 13.40 -3.46
CA HIS A 233 4.22 13.56 -4.54
C HIS A 233 3.70 14.50 -5.63
N PHE A 234 2.46 14.33 -6.09
CA PHE A 234 1.84 15.21 -7.09
C PHE A 234 1.77 16.67 -6.64
N LEU A 235 1.36 16.92 -5.40
CA LEU A 235 1.27 18.28 -4.84
C LEU A 235 2.65 18.93 -4.69
N LEU A 236 3.65 18.18 -4.23
CA LEU A 236 5.03 18.68 -4.12
C LEU A 236 5.67 18.92 -5.49
N SER A 237 5.36 18.07 -6.47
CA SER A 237 5.90 18.15 -7.84
C SER A 237 5.47 19.42 -8.59
N LYS A 238 4.43 20.12 -8.12
CA LYS A 238 4.04 21.44 -8.66
C LYS A 238 5.04 22.55 -8.34
N HIS A 239 5.89 22.36 -7.34
CA HIS A 239 6.81 23.37 -6.85
C HIS A 239 8.28 22.90 -6.88
N ILE A 240 8.50 21.59 -6.76
CA ILE A 240 9.82 20.98 -6.61
C ILE A 240 9.98 19.86 -7.63
N SER A 241 11.15 19.73 -8.23
CA SER A 241 11.43 18.58 -9.09
C SER A 241 11.67 17.37 -8.20
N LEU A 242 10.82 16.35 -8.29
CA LEU A 242 10.99 15.10 -7.55
C LEU A 242 11.24 13.95 -8.52
N PRO A 243 11.94 12.89 -8.09
CA PRO A 243 12.04 11.66 -8.87
C PRO A 243 10.65 11.11 -9.21
N ASN A 244 10.56 10.32 -10.28
CA ASN A 244 9.31 9.66 -10.66
C ASN A 244 8.77 8.81 -9.50
N PHE A 245 7.47 8.94 -9.22
CA PHE A 245 6.81 8.26 -8.10
C PHE A 245 6.92 6.74 -8.21
N GLU A 246 6.67 6.17 -9.38
CA GLU A 246 6.72 4.73 -9.60
C GLU A 246 8.14 4.20 -9.37
N SER A 247 9.19 4.94 -9.76
CA SER A 247 10.56 4.56 -9.42
C SER A 247 10.81 4.54 -7.90
N MET A 248 10.28 5.52 -7.16
CA MET A 248 10.40 5.55 -5.70
C MET A 248 9.61 4.43 -5.02
N PHE A 249 8.42 4.10 -5.55
CA PHE A 249 7.59 3.01 -5.06
C PHE A 249 8.24 1.65 -5.31
N MET A 250 8.75 1.41 -6.53
CA MET A 250 9.47 0.18 -6.85
C MET A 250 10.74 0.02 -6.01
N GLU A 251 11.46 1.12 -5.73
CA GLU A 251 12.61 1.10 -4.81
C GLU A 251 12.19 0.66 -3.40
N ALA A 252 11.13 1.25 -2.82
CA ALA A 252 10.63 0.89 -1.50
C ALA A 252 10.06 -0.55 -1.43
N ASN A 253 9.44 -1.00 -2.53
CA ASN A 253 8.93 -2.36 -2.68
C ASN A 253 10.05 -3.38 -3.02
N HIS A 254 11.31 -2.95 -3.14
CA HIS A 254 12.44 -3.78 -3.59
C HIS A 254 12.22 -4.46 -4.96
N ALA A 255 11.39 -3.88 -5.83
CA ALA A 255 11.00 -4.43 -7.13
C ALA A 255 11.84 -3.85 -8.31
N VAL A 256 12.97 -3.21 -8.03
CA VAL A 256 13.87 -2.64 -9.06
C VAL A 256 14.86 -3.68 -9.59
N SER A 257 15.56 -4.36 -8.67
CA SER A 257 16.57 -5.37 -9.00
C SER A 257 16.09 -6.81 -8.82
N ALA A 258 14.89 -6.98 -8.25
CA ALA A 258 14.27 -8.28 -8.04
C ALA A 258 12.99 -8.38 -8.88
N PRO A 259 12.66 -9.58 -9.38
CA PRO A 259 11.46 -9.78 -10.19
C PRO A 259 10.17 -9.63 -9.38
N TYR A 260 10.23 -9.77 -8.04
CA TYR A 260 9.08 -9.71 -7.15
C TYR A 260 9.36 -8.76 -6.00
N GLY A 261 8.42 -7.85 -5.77
CA GLY A 261 8.49 -6.92 -4.65
C GLY A 261 8.05 -7.55 -3.33
N ARG A 262 8.38 -6.85 -2.26
CA ARG A 262 7.98 -7.13 -0.88
C ARG A 262 6.48 -7.39 -0.73
N ILE A 263 5.65 -6.58 -1.39
CA ILE A 263 4.19 -6.70 -1.33
C ILE A 263 3.72 -8.06 -1.89
N THR A 264 4.23 -8.46 -3.06
CA THR A 264 3.87 -9.75 -3.68
C THR A 264 4.29 -10.93 -2.80
N LEU A 265 5.50 -10.86 -2.23
CA LEU A 265 6.00 -11.90 -1.33
C LEU A 265 5.15 -12.00 -0.06
N HIS A 266 4.77 -10.86 0.54
CA HIS A 266 3.91 -10.84 1.72
C HIS A 266 2.49 -11.32 1.43
N VAL A 267 1.91 -10.96 0.28
CA VAL A 267 0.60 -11.51 -0.13
C VAL A 267 0.67 -13.04 -0.21
N PHE A 268 1.68 -13.60 -0.88
CA PHE A 268 1.83 -15.05 -0.93
C PHE A 268 2.04 -15.68 0.46
N TRP A 269 2.86 -15.05 1.30
CA TRP A 269 3.11 -15.49 2.68
C TRP A 269 1.81 -15.56 3.50
N GLU A 270 1.02 -14.49 3.48
CA GLU A 270 -0.27 -14.42 4.17
C GLU A 270 -1.29 -15.39 3.57
N LEU A 271 -1.26 -15.61 2.25
CA LEU A 271 -2.09 -16.63 1.63
C LEU A 271 -1.76 -18.01 2.20
N TYR A 272 -0.50 -18.39 2.17
CA TYR A 272 -0.03 -19.71 2.57
C TYR A 272 -0.22 -20.00 4.06
N TYR A 273 0.19 -19.08 4.95
CA TYR A 273 0.21 -19.33 6.39
C TYR A 273 -1.08 -18.96 7.13
N ASP A 274 -1.93 -18.08 6.58
CA ASP A 274 -3.14 -17.62 7.27
C ASP A 274 -4.42 -17.83 6.44
N PHE A 275 -4.48 -17.28 5.22
CA PHE A 275 -5.72 -17.27 4.45
C PHE A 275 -6.24 -18.69 4.15
N LEU A 276 -5.40 -19.52 3.52
CA LEU A 276 -5.77 -20.88 3.13
C LEU A 276 -6.19 -21.76 4.32
N PRO A 277 -5.44 -21.82 5.45
CA PRO A 277 -5.79 -22.67 6.58
C PRO A 277 -6.91 -22.10 7.48
N ASN A 278 -7.12 -20.77 7.53
CA ASN A 278 -7.96 -20.16 8.56
C ASN A 278 -9.20 -19.43 8.05
N TYR A 279 -9.47 -19.38 6.75
CA TYR A 279 -10.65 -18.69 6.22
C TYR A 279 -11.70 -19.65 5.63
N CYS A 280 -12.96 -19.26 5.80
CA CYS A 280 -14.16 -19.94 5.35
C CYS A 280 -14.87 -19.07 4.30
N TYR A 281 -15.08 -19.59 3.10
CA TYR A 281 -15.83 -18.88 2.05
C TYR A 281 -17.34 -19.00 2.24
N ASN A 282 -18.06 -17.92 1.96
CA ASN A 282 -19.52 -17.86 1.91
C ASN A 282 -19.96 -17.22 0.57
N SER A 283 -20.59 -18.00 -0.30
CA SER A 283 -21.00 -17.56 -1.64
C SER A 283 -22.13 -16.52 -1.59
N SER A 284 -23.04 -16.63 -0.63
CA SER A 284 -24.18 -15.71 -0.48
C SER A 284 -23.74 -14.27 -0.23
N THR A 285 -22.60 -14.07 0.44
CA THR A 285 -22.02 -12.75 0.71
C THR A 285 -20.81 -12.41 -0.16
N ASN A 286 -20.32 -13.39 -0.93
CA ASN A 286 -19.05 -13.37 -1.63
C ASN A 286 -17.87 -12.89 -0.75
N ARG A 287 -17.76 -13.46 0.46
CA ARG A 287 -16.74 -13.08 1.45
C ARG A 287 -16.15 -14.30 2.12
N PHE A 288 -14.89 -14.15 2.51
CA PHE A 288 -14.18 -15.04 3.39
C PHE A 288 -14.18 -14.48 4.81
N THR A 289 -14.53 -15.29 5.79
CA THR A 289 -14.45 -14.95 7.21
C THR A 289 -13.53 -15.93 7.92
N ARG A 290 -12.92 -15.53 9.04
CA ARG A 290 -12.09 -16.46 9.82
C ARG A 290 -12.92 -17.63 10.35
N THR A 291 -12.29 -18.80 10.39
CA THR A 291 -12.85 -19.99 11.02
C THR A 291 -13.03 -19.78 12.52
N THR A 292 -14.05 -20.41 13.09
CA THR A 292 -14.28 -20.44 14.54
C THR A 292 -13.33 -21.41 15.26
N LEU A 293 -12.75 -22.37 14.54
CA LEU A 293 -11.84 -23.38 15.08
C LEU A 293 -10.67 -23.58 14.12
N SER A 294 -9.48 -23.06 14.48
CA SER A 294 -8.26 -23.29 13.72
C SER A 294 -7.58 -24.58 14.14
N PHE A 295 -7.11 -25.34 13.15
CA PHE A 295 -6.31 -26.55 13.32
C PHE A 295 -4.82 -26.29 13.08
N VAL A 296 -4.45 -25.07 12.67
CA VAL A 296 -3.08 -24.70 12.31
C VAL A 296 -2.54 -23.70 13.33
N LYS A 297 -1.26 -23.85 13.67
CA LYS A 297 -0.59 -22.94 14.60
C LYS A 297 -0.45 -21.56 13.94
N GLU A 298 -0.83 -20.51 14.66
CA GLU A 298 -0.59 -19.14 14.20
C GLU A 298 0.90 -18.83 14.12
N GLU A 299 1.35 -18.37 12.96
CA GLU A 299 2.70 -17.88 12.76
C GLU A 299 2.83 -16.43 13.29
N PRO A 300 3.85 -16.14 14.11
CA PRO A 300 4.03 -14.82 14.68
C PRO A 300 4.44 -13.82 13.59
N ARG A 301 3.82 -12.63 13.62
CA ARG A 301 4.20 -11.51 12.74
C ARG A 301 5.16 -10.57 13.46
N ASP A 302 6.15 -10.08 12.73
CA ASP A 302 7.06 -9.05 13.23
C ASP A 302 6.31 -7.75 13.51
N GLN A 303 6.75 -6.98 14.51
CA GLN A 303 6.12 -5.70 14.83
C GLN A 303 6.48 -4.63 13.80
N PRO A 304 5.54 -3.75 13.42
CA PRO A 304 5.83 -2.67 12.48
C PRO A 304 6.86 -1.69 13.05
N PRO A 305 7.70 -1.07 12.19
CA PRO A 305 8.61 -0.03 12.62
C PRO A 305 7.85 1.17 13.19
N LYS A 306 8.36 1.74 14.30
CA LYS A 306 7.77 2.96 14.88
C LYS A 306 7.96 4.12 13.91
N ALA A 307 6.86 4.63 13.36
CA ALA A 307 6.84 5.77 12.46
C ALA A 307 6.12 6.97 13.07
N SER A 308 6.58 8.17 12.72
CA SER A 308 5.86 9.42 13.01
C SER A 308 4.60 9.50 12.14
N ASN A 309 3.53 10.13 12.64
CA ASN A 309 2.28 10.32 11.90
C ASN A 309 2.48 11.03 10.55
N VAL A 310 3.54 11.84 10.42
CA VAL A 310 3.90 12.52 9.16
C VAL A 310 4.21 11.52 8.04
N HIS A 311 4.70 10.32 8.37
CA HIS A 311 4.99 9.24 7.42
C HIS A 311 3.81 8.28 7.22
N LEU A 312 2.66 8.58 7.83
CA LEU A 312 1.41 7.83 7.68
C LEU A 312 0.36 8.76 7.05
N TYR A 313 -0.64 9.17 7.84
CA TYR A 313 -1.76 10.00 7.41
C TYR A 313 -1.55 11.50 7.69
N GLY A 314 -0.31 11.92 7.99
CA GLY A 314 0.07 13.30 8.26
C GLY A 314 0.04 13.69 9.75
N ASN A 315 -1.10 13.53 10.42
CA ASN A 315 -1.25 13.91 11.84
C ASN A 315 -2.03 12.86 12.66
N LYS A 316 -2.14 13.09 13.98
CA LYS A 316 -2.76 12.15 14.91
C LYS A 316 -4.26 11.97 14.66
N ASP A 317 -4.96 13.05 14.31
CA ASP A 317 -6.42 13.02 14.11
C ASP A 317 -6.78 12.24 12.85
N LEU A 318 -6.05 12.49 11.76
CA LEU A 318 -6.17 11.73 10.51
C LEU A 318 -5.81 10.26 10.72
N HIS A 319 -4.75 9.97 11.47
CA HIS A 319 -4.39 8.59 11.80
C HIS A 319 -5.53 7.86 12.52
N SER A 320 -6.17 8.51 13.51
CA SER A 320 -7.33 7.95 14.19
C SER A 320 -8.52 7.75 13.24
N ALA A 321 -8.78 8.71 12.34
CA ALA A 321 -9.88 8.63 11.39
C ALA A 321 -9.71 7.46 10.42
N TYR A 322 -8.53 7.33 9.80
CA TYR A 322 -8.24 6.23 8.88
C TYR A 322 -8.23 4.87 9.58
N THR A 323 -7.70 4.78 10.80
CA THR A 323 -7.75 3.54 11.60
C THR A 323 -9.20 3.09 11.82
N ASN A 324 -10.10 4.02 12.13
CA ASN A 324 -11.53 3.70 12.28
C ASN A 324 -12.17 3.27 10.95
N ILE A 325 -11.79 3.89 9.82
CA ILE A 325 -12.29 3.50 8.50
C ILE A 325 -11.88 2.06 8.17
N PHE A 326 -10.61 1.69 8.39
CA PHE A 326 -10.11 0.35 8.09
C PHE A 326 -10.61 -0.71 9.05
N SER A 327 -10.95 -0.36 10.29
CA SER A 327 -11.54 -1.30 11.26
C SER A 327 -12.81 -2.01 10.74
N LEU A 328 -13.53 -1.39 9.81
CA LEU A 328 -14.73 -1.97 9.18
C LEU A 328 -14.42 -3.17 8.28
N ASN A 329 -13.17 -3.33 7.84
CA ASN A 329 -12.73 -4.31 6.86
C ASN A 329 -11.72 -5.33 7.44
N GLU A 330 -11.51 -5.33 8.77
CA GLU A 330 -10.53 -6.24 9.39
C GLU A 330 -11.02 -7.69 9.48
N ASN A 331 -12.33 -7.90 9.52
CA ASN A 331 -12.95 -9.19 9.88
C ASN A 331 -13.32 -10.08 8.68
N PHE A 332 -13.06 -9.64 7.45
CA PHE A 332 -13.36 -10.42 6.25
C PHE A 332 -12.37 -10.13 5.12
N VAL A 333 -12.33 -11.00 4.12
CA VAL A 333 -11.69 -10.75 2.82
C VAL A 333 -12.75 -10.91 1.73
N GLY A 334 -12.78 -10.01 0.75
CA GLY A 334 -13.83 -9.94 -0.27
C GLY A 334 -13.42 -9.05 -1.44
N SER A 335 -14.36 -8.70 -2.33
CA SER A 335 -14.11 -7.96 -3.58
C SER A 335 -13.14 -6.78 -3.43
N GLU A 336 -13.34 -5.94 -2.43
CA GLU A 336 -12.50 -4.74 -2.18
C GLU A 336 -11.03 -5.09 -1.98
N HIS A 337 -10.76 -6.18 -1.25
CA HIS A 337 -9.41 -6.67 -0.97
C HIS A 337 -8.80 -7.27 -2.24
N PHE A 338 -9.56 -8.08 -2.97
CA PHE A 338 -9.11 -8.66 -4.24
C PHE A 338 -8.79 -7.57 -5.28
N GLY A 339 -9.58 -6.48 -5.35
CA GLY A 339 -9.27 -5.33 -6.19
C GLY A 339 -7.93 -4.68 -5.83
N CYS A 340 -7.65 -4.49 -4.54
CA CYS A 340 -6.34 -4.00 -4.08
C CYS A 340 -5.20 -4.96 -4.45
N ILE A 341 -5.41 -6.27 -4.31
CA ILE A 341 -4.44 -7.30 -4.70
C ILE A 341 -4.13 -7.17 -6.19
N VAL A 342 -5.16 -7.09 -7.04
CA VAL A 342 -5.00 -7.00 -8.50
C VAL A 342 -4.22 -5.75 -8.91
N ARG A 343 -4.56 -4.58 -8.35
CA ARG A 343 -3.91 -3.31 -8.70
C ARG A 343 -2.46 -3.24 -8.20
N LEU A 344 -2.17 -3.75 -7.00
CA LEU A 344 -0.82 -3.68 -6.42
C LEU A 344 0.13 -4.75 -6.95
N LEU A 345 -0.35 -5.97 -7.25
CA LEU A 345 0.50 -7.05 -7.76
C LEU A 345 0.71 -6.97 -9.26
N SER A 346 -0.25 -6.40 -10.01
CA SER A 346 -0.29 -6.42 -11.48
C SER A 346 -0.20 -7.84 -12.08
N TYR A 347 -0.17 -7.96 -13.41
CA TYR A 347 -0.09 -9.26 -14.09
C TYR A 347 1.06 -10.15 -13.62
N GLN A 348 2.25 -9.57 -13.46
CA GLN A 348 3.44 -10.34 -13.09
C GLN A 348 3.34 -10.91 -11.67
N GLY A 349 2.89 -10.11 -10.70
CA GLY A 349 2.72 -10.58 -9.33
C GLY A 349 1.62 -11.63 -9.22
N ILE A 350 0.49 -11.43 -9.92
CA ILE A 350 -0.63 -12.39 -9.93
C ILE A 350 -0.19 -13.73 -10.53
N ALA A 351 0.51 -13.72 -11.66
CA ALA A 351 0.98 -14.94 -12.32
C ALA A 351 1.86 -15.79 -11.39
N VAL A 352 2.72 -15.14 -10.60
CA VAL A 352 3.63 -15.80 -9.68
C VAL A 352 2.90 -16.36 -8.47
N VAL A 353 1.98 -15.58 -7.88
CA VAL A 353 1.13 -16.06 -6.79
C VAL A 353 0.36 -17.30 -7.24
N ILE A 354 -0.25 -17.28 -8.43
CA ILE A 354 -0.99 -18.44 -8.95
C ILE A 354 -0.07 -19.63 -9.20
N GLU A 355 1.11 -19.43 -9.77
CA GLU A 355 2.07 -20.53 -10.00
C GLU A 355 2.53 -21.17 -8.68
N GLU A 356 2.81 -20.37 -7.65
CA GLU A 356 3.16 -20.89 -6.32
C GLU A 356 1.97 -21.58 -5.64
N LEU A 357 0.76 -21.03 -5.75
CA LEU A 357 -0.46 -21.68 -5.25
C LEU A 357 -0.72 -23.02 -5.95
N LEU A 358 -0.48 -23.12 -7.25
CA LEU A 358 -0.57 -24.38 -7.99
C LEU A 358 0.44 -25.42 -7.49
N LYS A 359 1.65 -25.01 -7.08
CA LYS A 359 2.62 -25.91 -6.43
C LYS A 359 2.11 -26.38 -5.07
N VAL A 360 1.46 -25.50 -4.29
CA VAL A 360 0.80 -25.88 -3.03
C VAL A 360 -0.29 -26.91 -3.28
N VAL A 361 -1.18 -26.68 -4.25
CA VAL A 361 -2.23 -27.63 -4.64
C VAL A 361 -1.63 -28.98 -5.05
N LYS A 362 -0.60 -28.96 -5.92
CA LYS A 362 0.09 -30.17 -6.34
C LYS A 362 0.65 -30.96 -5.15
N ASN A 363 1.33 -30.26 -4.23
CA ASN A 363 1.89 -30.90 -3.04
C ASN A 363 0.77 -31.48 -2.17
N LEU A 364 -0.29 -30.73 -1.87
CA LEU A 364 -1.43 -31.22 -1.08
C LEU A 364 -2.08 -32.45 -1.71
N PHE A 365 -2.27 -32.47 -3.03
CA PHE A 365 -2.77 -33.66 -3.73
C PHE A 365 -1.83 -34.84 -3.59
N GLN A 366 -0.55 -34.67 -3.93
CA GLN A 366 0.40 -35.78 -4.02
C GLN A 366 0.87 -36.31 -2.66
N SER A 367 0.98 -35.46 -1.63
CA SER A 367 1.49 -35.84 -0.32
C SER A 367 0.40 -36.20 0.69
N THR A 368 -0.74 -35.50 0.66
CA THR A 368 -1.69 -35.53 1.78
C THR A 368 -3.03 -36.09 1.36
N ILE A 369 -3.75 -35.41 0.46
CA ILE A 369 -5.09 -35.79 0.02
C ILE A 369 -5.09 -37.18 -0.61
N GLN A 370 -4.14 -37.49 -1.49
CA GLN A 370 -4.06 -38.82 -2.12
C GLN A 370 -3.85 -39.93 -1.10
N GLN A 371 -3.04 -39.73 -0.06
CA GLN A 371 -2.83 -40.74 0.98
C GLN A 371 -4.12 -40.98 1.78
N TYR A 372 -4.80 -39.91 2.17
CA TYR A 372 -6.10 -40.02 2.85
C TYR A 372 -7.16 -40.65 1.96
N VAL A 373 -7.23 -40.30 0.68
CA VAL A 373 -8.20 -40.89 -0.26
C VAL A 373 -7.93 -42.38 -0.42
N LYS A 374 -6.69 -42.84 -0.51
CA LYS A 374 -6.36 -44.28 -0.54
C LYS A 374 -6.85 -45.00 0.72
N VAL A 375 -6.52 -44.46 1.90
CA VAL A 375 -6.94 -45.04 3.19
C VAL A 375 -8.47 -45.06 3.34
N LEU A 376 -9.13 -43.96 2.99
CA LEU A 376 -10.58 -43.87 3.07
C LEU A 376 -11.28 -44.77 2.03
N MET A 377 -10.71 -44.91 0.84
CA MET A 377 -11.25 -45.82 -0.19
C MET A 377 -11.11 -47.29 0.24
N ASP A 378 -10.01 -47.66 0.91
CA ASP A 378 -9.87 -48.99 1.52
C ASP A 378 -10.86 -49.22 2.67
N GLY A 379 -11.24 -48.14 3.37
CA GLY A 379 -12.27 -48.15 4.41
C GLY A 379 -13.71 -48.16 3.88
N MET A 380 -13.94 -47.87 2.59
CA MET A 380 -15.27 -47.88 2.00
C MET A 380 -15.79 -49.31 1.82
N PRO A 381 -17.11 -49.53 1.93
CA PRO A 381 -17.71 -50.84 1.64
C PRO A 381 -17.47 -51.22 0.18
N SER A 382 -17.05 -52.46 -0.09
CA SER A 382 -16.74 -52.93 -1.45
C SER A 382 -17.91 -52.75 -2.43
N LYS A 383 -19.14 -52.87 -1.92
CA LYS A 383 -20.39 -52.58 -2.63
C LYS A 383 -21.35 -51.91 -1.67
N CYS A 384 -21.99 -50.83 -2.11
CA CYS A 384 -23.07 -50.18 -1.38
C CYS A 384 -24.20 -49.79 -2.34
N GLY A 385 -25.20 -50.64 -2.49
CA GLY A 385 -26.36 -50.33 -3.32
C GLY A 385 -27.18 -49.15 -2.80
N LEU A 386 -28.15 -48.72 -3.60
CA LEU A 386 -29.20 -47.80 -3.19
C LEU A 386 -30.44 -48.63 -2.82
N PRO A 387 -30.81 -48.74 -1.52
CA PRO A 387 -31.95 -49.55 -1.12
C PRO A 387 -33.24 -49.01 -1.78
N ARG A 388 -34.17 -49.89 -2.12
CA ARG A 388 -35.40 -49.47 -2.78
C ARG A 388 -36.30 -48.66 -1.85
N TYR A 389 -37.23 -47.90 -2.42
CA TYR A 389 -38.12 -47.02 -1.66
C TYR A 389 -39.00 -47.79 -0.65
N GLU A 390 -39.27 -49.08 -0.86
CA GLU A 390 -40.08 -49.91 0.04
C GLU A 390 -39.45 -50.10 1.42
N TYR A 391 -38.13 -49.93 1.56
CA TYR A 391 -37.44 -49.96 2.86
C TYR A 391 -37.76 -48.73 3.73
N GLY A 392 -38.30 -47.66 3.13
CA GLY A 392 -38.56 -46.38 3.79
C GLY A 392 -37.27 -45.62 4.15
N SER A 393 -37.43 -44.31 4.33
CA SER A 393 -36.32 -43.38 4.62
C SER A 393 -35.59 -43.70 5.93
N ALA A 394 -36.31 -44.17 6.96
CA ALA A 394 -35.72 -44.65 8.20
C ALA A 394 -34.80 -45.86 7.99
N GLY A 395 -35.26 -46.88 7.25
CA GLY A 395 -34.46 -48.07 6.94
C GLY A 395 -33.26 -47.76 6.04
N VAL A 396 -33.42 -46.83 5.08
CA VAL A 396 -32.32 -46.33 4.24
C VAL A 396 -31.26 -45.61 5.07
N LEU A 397 -31.68 -44.79 6.04
CA LEU A 397 -30.77 -44.09 6.95
C LEU A 397 -29.98 -45.08 7.84
N GLU A 398 -30.63 -46.09 8.41
CA GLU A 398 -29.94 -47.16 9.16
C GLU A 398 -28.95 -47.92 8.29
N PHE A 399 -29.34 -48.24 7.05
CA PHE A 399 -28.49 -48.91 6.08
C PHE A 399 -27.21 -48.11 5.80
N TYR A 400 -27.31 -46.81 5.54
CA TYR A 400 -26.12 -45.97 5.31
C TYR A 400 -25.28 -45.77 6.57
N ASN A 401 -25.91 -45.63 7.74
CA ASN A 401 -25.16 -45.55 9.01
C ASN A 401 -24.31 -46.80 9.25
N ALA A 402 -24.84 -47.99 8.97
CA ALA A 402 -24.11 -49.24 9.12
C ALA A 402 -23.00 -49.41 8.08
N ASN A 403 -23.27 -49.09 6.79
CA ASN A 403 -22.29 -49.28 5.72
C ASN A 403 -21.16 -48.24 5.71
N LEU A 404 -21.38 -47.06 6.30
CA LEU A 404 -20.41 -45.95 6.31
C LEU A 404 -19.76 -45.72 7.69
N GLU A 405 -19.95 -46.65 8.64
CA GLU A 405 -19.44 -46.53 10.01
C GLU A 405 -17.92 -46.34 10.07
N SER A 406 -17.17 -47.06 9.22
CA SER A 406 -15.72 -46.97 9.11
C SER A 406 -15.24 -45.55 8.78
N ILE A 407 -15.92 -44.86 7.86
CA ILE A 407 -15.60 -43.49 7.45
C ILE A 407 -16.05 -42.51 8.55
N MET A 408 -17.21 -42.75 9.16
CA MET A 408 -17.73 -41.90 10.24
C MET A 408 -16.82 -41.87 11.48
N GLN A 409 -16.20 -43.00 11.82
CA GLN A 409 -15.31 -43.13 12.98
C GLN A 409 -13.86 -42.76 12.66
N TYR A 410 -13.57 -42.34 11.42
CA TYR A 410 -12.23 -41.95 11.02
C TYR A 410 -11.80 -40.68 11.76
N ARG A 411 -10.83 -40.85 12.67
CA ARG A 411 -10.40 -39.81 13.62
C ARG A 411 -9.96 -38.51 12.95
N ASP A 412 -9.22 -38.63 11.86
CA ASP A 412 -8.54 -37.49 11.22
C ASP A 412 -9.38 -36.85 10.10
N LEU A 413 -10.65 -37.28 9.95
CA LEU A 413 -11.53 -36.81 8.87
C LEU A 413 -11.72 -35.29 8.90
N LYS A 414 -11.94 -34.72 10.09
CA LYS A 414 -12.13 -33.26 10.23
C LYS A 414 -10.81 -32.51 10.27
N THR A 415 -9.86 -32.96 11.09
CA THR A 415 -8.63 -32.21 11.40
C THR A 415 -7.63 -32.20 10.25
N GLU A 416 -7.58 -33.26 9.45
CA GLU A 416 -6.59 -33.41 8.36
C GLU A 416 -7.28 -33.42 6.99
N VAL A 417 -8.30 -34.25 6.79
CA VAL A 417 -8.93 -34.39 5.47
C VAL A 417 -9.71 -33.13 5.11
N PHE A 418 -10.68 -32.70 5.94
CA PHE A 418 -11.45 -31.49 5.63
C PHE A 418 -10.58 -30.24 5.60
N GLN A 419 -9.55 -30.18 6.46
CA GLN A 419 -8.53 -29.13 6.45
C GLN A 419 -7.82 -29.04 5.09
N ALA A 420 -7.26 -30.14 4.59
CA ALA A 420 -6.54 -30.16 3.30
C ALA A 420 -7.47 -29.82 2.13
N PHE A 421 -8.70 -30.33 2.13
CA PHE A 421 -9.69 -29.98 1.10
C PHE A 421 -10.09 -28.51 1.18
N ARG A 422 -10.27 -27.93 2.38
CA ARG A 422 -10.58 -26.51 2.52
C ARG A 422 -9.47 -25.63 1.95
N GLU A 423 -8.21 -25.97 2.20
CA GLU A 423 -7.06 -25.22 1.64
C GLU A 423 -7.07 -25.24 0.11
N VAL A 424 -7.27 -26.41 -0.51
CA VAL A 424 -7.42 -26.53 -1.98
C VAL A 424 -8.61 -25.71 -2.48
N GLY A 425 -9.75 -25.77 -1.80
CA GLY A 425 -10.94 -24.99 -2.14
C GLY A 425 -10.71 -23.49 -2.07
N ASN A 426 -10.04 -23.01 -1.01
CA ASN A 426 -9.66 -21.61 -0.85
C ASN A 426 -8.74 -21.15 -1.99
N ILE A 427 -7.80 -21.98 -2.45
CA ILE A 427 -6.95 -21.67 -3.61
C ILE A 427 -7.78 -21.52 -4.88
N ILE A 428 -8.69 -22.46 -5.14
CA ILE A 428 -9.54 -22.46 -6.34
C ILE A 428 -10.40 -21.19 -6.35
N ILE A 429 -11.07 -20.88 -5.24
CA ILE A 429 -11.92 -19.68 -5.14
C ILE A 429 -11.07 -18.41 -5.22
N PHE A 430 -9.86 -18.38 -4.62
CA PHE A 430 -8.94 -17.26 -4.75
C PHE A 430 -8.60 -16.97 -6.22
N CYS A 431 -8.27 -18.00 -7.00
CA CYS A 431 -7.96 -17.85 -8.42
C CYS A 431 -9.17 -17.32 -9.21
N LEU A 432 -10.38 -17.82 -8.91
CA LEU A 432 -11.62 -17.33 -9.50
C LEU A 432 -11.88 -15.86 -9.17
N GLN A 433 -11.80 -15.48 -7.89
CA GLN A 433 -12.04 -14.10 -7.44
C GLN A 433 -11.00 -13.12 -8.01
N VAL A 434 -9.74 -13.55 -8.15
CA VAL A 434 -8.71 -12.73 -8.80
C VAL A 434 -9.03 -12.50 -10.28
N GLU A 435 -9.40 -13.53 -11.05
CA GLU A 435 -9.80 -13.34 -12.46
C GLU A 435 -11.03 -12.45 -12.60
N GLU A 436 -12.02 -12.59 -11.72
CA GLU A 436 -13.21 -11.73 -11.71
C GLU A 436 -12.83 -10.26 -11.49
N GLN A 437 -11.97 -9.97 -10.50
CA GLN A 437 -11.52 -8.59 -10.25
C GLN A 437 -10.60 -8.07 -11.36
N MET A 438 -9.71 -8.89 -11.91
CA MET A 438 -8.91 -8.53 -13.08
C MET A 438 -9.79 -8.13 -14.26
N THR A 439 -10.85 -8.89 -14.52
CA THR A 439 -11.80 -8.59 -15.58
C THR A 439 -12.48 -7.24 -15.37
N GLN A 440 -12.85 -6.88 -14.14
CA GLN A 440 -13.45 -5.57 -13.84
C GLN A 440 -12.47 -4.42 -14.09
N GLU A 441 -11.22 -4.55 -13.62
CA GLU A 441 -10.17 -3.55 -13.83
C GLU A 441 -9.85 -3.37 -15.32
N GLU A 442 -9.71 -4.47 -16.07
CA GLU A 442 -9.44 -4.43 -17.51
C GLU A 442 -10.60 -3.82 -18.31
N ILE A 443 -11.85 -4.10 -17.95
CA ILE A 443 -13.01 -3.48 -18.59
C ILE A 443 -13.00 -1.97 -18.35
N ALA A 444 -12.69 -1.52 -17.12
CA ALA A 444 -12.59 -0.10 -16.81
C ALA A 444 -11.47 0.57 -17.65
N ASP A 445 -10.31 -0.06 -17.76
CA ASP A 445 -9.20 0.39 -18.61
C ASP A 445 -9.63 0.52 -20.08
N LEU A 446 -10.30 -0.50 -20.63
CA LEU A 446 -10.77 -0.51 -22.02
C LEU A 446 -11.82 0.57 -22.27
N LEU A 447 -12.73 0.80 -21.32
CA LEU A 447 -13.74 1.86 -21.43
C LEU A 447 -13.09 3.26 -21.45
N HIS A 448 -12.02 3.46 -20.67
CA HIS A 448 -11.25 4.71 -20.69
C HIS A 448 -10.39 4.85 -21.95
N ALA A 449 -9.90 3.74 -22.51
CA ALA A 449 -9.11 3.72 -23.74
C ALA A 449 -9.95 3.90 -25.02
N ALA A 450 -11.22 3.46 -25.01
CA ALA A 450 -12.08 3.41 -26.19
C ALA A 450 -12.11 4.68 -27.06
N PRO A 451 -12.23 5.91 -26.51
CA PRO A 451 -12.22 7.13 -27.32
C PRO A 451 -10.92 7.36 -28.10
N PHE A 452 -9.78 6.95 -27.53
CA PHE A 452 -8.45 7.12 -28.13
C PHE A 452 -8.12 6.06 -29.17
N GLN A 453 -8.83 4.93 -29.11
CA GLN A 453 -8.72 3.81 -30.06
C GLN A 453 -9.78 3.86 -31.17
N GLY A 454 -10.66 4.87 -31.15
CA GLY A 454 -11.73 5.01 -32.15
C GLY A 454 -12.90 4.05 -31.97
N ILE A 455 -13.06 3.45 -30.78
CA ILE A 455 -14.18 2.58 -30.45
C ILE A 455 -15.37 3.45 -30.04
N ILE A 456 -16.45 3.37 -30.82
CA ILE A 456 -17.65 4.18 -30.62
C ILE A 456 -18.83 3.26 -30.31
N PRO A 457 -19.59 3.50 -29.22
CA PRO A 457 -20.76 2.70 -28.89
C PRO A 457 -21.85 2.88 -29.94
N ARG A 458 -22.71 1.87 -30.10
CA ARG A 458 -23.81 1.90 -31.07
C ARG A 458 -24.70 3.13 -30.85
N PRO A 459 -24.80 4.07 -31.82
CA PRO A 459 -25.57 5.29 -31.62
C PRO A 459 -27.07 5.00 -31.78
N PHE A 460 -27.89 5.77 -31.07
CA PHE A 460 -29.33 5.79 -31.33
C PHE A 460 -29.62 6.33 -32.74
N VAL A 461 -30.43 5.63 -33.53
CA VAL A 461 -30.77 6.02 -34.91
C VAL A 461 -32.26 6.33 -35.00
N LYS A 462 -32.61 7.49 -35.58
CA LYS A 462 -34.00 7.85 -35.88
C LYS A 462 -34.43 7.17 -37.18
N GLU A 463 -35.73 6.92 -37.38
CA GLU A 463 -36.31 6.14 -38.51
C GLU A 463 -35.83 6.51 -39.93
N LYS A 464 -35.26 7.70 -40.13
CA LYS A 464 -34.79 8.20 -41.44
C LYS A 464 -33.28 8.09 -41.67
N ASP A 465 -32.49 7.75 -40.65
CA ASP A 465 -31.04 7.58 -40.75
C ASP A 465 -30.67 6.09 -40.74
N THR A 466 -29.50 5.74 -41.26
CA THR A 466 -28.92 4.40 -41.08
C THR A 466 -27.84 4.43 -39.99
N VAL A 467 -27.59 3.27 -39.38
CA VAL A 467 -26.54 3.11 -38.35
C VAL A 467 -25.17 3.45 -38.93
N GLU A 468 -24.89 3.01 -40.15
CA GLU A 468 -23.61 3.20 -40.84
C GLU A 468 -23.35 4.68 -41.12
N ALA A 469 -24.35 5.41 -41.61
CA ALA A 469 -24.22 6.83 -41.90
C ALA A 469 -23.96 7.64 -40.62
N LYS A 470 -24.60 7.27 -39.51
CA LYS A 470 -24.42 7.92 -38.22
C LYS A 470 -23.07 7.57 -37.58
N MET A 471 -22.65 6.32 -37.65
CA MET A 471 -21.32 5.87 -37.19
C MET A 471 -20.23 6.65 -37.92
N LYS A 472 -20.27 6.74 -39.25
CA LYS A 472 -19.27 7.48 -40.03
C LYS A 472 -19.17 8.96 -39.66
N ARG A 473 -20.30 9.60 -39.32
CA ARG A 473 -20.30 10.98 -38.81
C ARG A 473 -19.62 11.09 -37.45
N LEU A 474 -19.86 10.14 -36.55
CA LEU A 474 -19.25 10.11 -35.22
C LEU A 474 -17.76 9.79 -35.30
N GLU A 475 -17.35 8.85 -36.16
CA GLU A 475 -15.94 8.57 -36.45
C GLU A 475 -15.22 9.83 -36.93
N ALA A 476 -15.82 10.60 -37.85
CA ALA A 476 -15.26 11.86 -38.31
C ALA A 476 -15.19 12.93 -37.19
N GLN A 477 -16.20 12.97 -36.31
CA GLN A 477 -16.22 13.89 -35.17
C GLN A 477 -15.12 13.58 -34.14
N TYR A 478 -14.89 12.29 -33.86
CA TYR A 478 -13.92 11.83 -32.85
C TYR A 478 -12.55 11.46 -33.44
N ALA A 479 -12.34 11.61 -34.74
CA ALA A 479 -11.04 11.35 -35.39
C ALA A 479 -9.88 12.12 -34.75
N ALA A 480 -10.16 13.29 -34.16
CA ALA A 480 -9.18 14.11 -33.44
C ALA A 480 -8.74 13.53 -32.09
N PHE A 481 -9.36 12.46 -31.59
CA PHE A 481 -8.94 11.76 -30.37
C PHE A 481 -8.12 10.51 -30.65
N GLN A 482 -8.09 10.02 -31.89
CA GLN A 482 -7.38 8.80 -32.25
C GLN A 482 -5.87 8.99 -32.11
N LEU A 483 -5.29 8.40 -31.06
CA LEU A 483 -3.92 8.68 -30.63
C LEU A 483 -2.89 8.25 -31.68
N VAL A 484 -2.95 7.00 -32.13
CA VAL A 484 -1.99 6.45 -33.11
C VAL A 484 -2.04 7.23 -34.42
N SER A 485 -3.24 7.56 -34.90
CA SER A 485 -3.44 8.37 -36.11
C SER A 485 -2.81 9.76 -36.00
N LEU A 486 -2.94 10.40 -34.83
CA LEU A 486 -2.35 11.71 -34.56
C LEU A 486 -0.82 11.66 -34.49
N VAL A 487 -0.28 10.70 -33.72
CA VAL A 487 1.17 10.54 -33.54
C VAL A 487 1.83 10.16 -34.86
N THR A 488 1.19 9.33 -35.68
CA THR A 488 1.68 8.99 -37.03
C THR A 488 1.75 10.20 -37.95
N ARG A 489 0.83 11.18 -37.78
CA ARG A 489 0.77 12.37 -38.62
C ARG A 489 1.75 13.47 -38.18
N TYR A 490 1.95 13.64 -36.88
CA TYR A 490 2.66 14.80 -36.32
C TYR A 490 3.85 14.45 -35.43
N GLY A 491 3.99 13.20 -35.02
CA GLY A 491 5.05 12.71 -34.14
C GLY A 491 6.32 12.33 -34.90
N THR A 492 7.36 12.06 -34.12
CA THR A 492 8.61 11.45 -34.60
C THR A 492 8.45 9.96 -34.83
N ASP A 493 9.38 9.34 -35.58
CA ASP A 493 9.35 7.88 -35.80
C ASP A 493 9.41 7.08 -34.49
N GLU A 494 10.18 7.54 -33.50
CA GLU A 494 10.25 6.93 -32.17
C GLU A 494 8.90 7.01 -31.44
N GLN A 495 8.25 8.18 -31.47
CA GLN A 495 6.93 8.35 -30.86
C GLN A 495 5.87 7.49 -31.55
N ARG A 496 5.94 7.35 -32.88
CA ARG A 496 5.02 6.47 -33.63
C ARG A 496 5.17 5.03 -33.15
N LEU A 497 6.37 4.48 -33.15
CA LEU A 497 6.63 3.11 -32.70
C LEU A 497 6.13 2.89 -31.27
N ASN A 498 6.47 3.79 -30.34
CA ASN A 498 6.02 3.71 -28.95
C ASN A 498 4.49 3.77 -28.83
N SER A 499 3.82 4.57 -29.67
CA SER A 499 2.35 4.67 -29.67
C SER A 499 1.66 3.43 -30.23
N GLU A 500 2.25 2.79 -31.25
CA GLU A 500 1.76 1.54 -31.83
C GLU A 500 1.88 0.39 -30.82
N GLU A 501 3.03 0.26 -30.15
CA GLU A 501 3.23 -0.74 -29.10
C GLU A 501 2.30 -0.52 -27.90
N SER A 502 2.15 0.73 -27.45
CA SER A 502 1.25 1.07 -26.33
C SER A 502 -0.22 0.79 -26.66
N ASP A 503 -0.66 1.03 -27.90
CA ASP A 503 -2.03 0.72 -28.34
C ASP A 503 -2.33 -0.77 -28.27
N VAL A 504 -1.38 -1.62 -28.68
CA VAL A 504 -1.50 -3.08 -28.58
C VAL A 504 -1.66 -3.50 -27.12
N ILE A 505 -0.78 -3.05 -26.21
CA ILE A 505 -0.84 -3.39 -24.78
C ILE A 505 -2.14 -2.92 -24.12
N THR A 506 -2.67 -1.78 -24.56
CA THR A 506 -3.92 -1.22 -24.02
C THR A 506 -5.13 -2.02 -24.52
N ARG A 507 -5.13 -2.44 -25.79
CA ARG A 507 -6.24 -3.15 -26.42
C ARG A 507 -6.28 -4.64 -26.04
N GLU A 508 -5.13 -5.29 -25.94
CA GLU A 508 -5.02 -6.73 -25.73
C GLU A 508 -4.99 -7.05 -24.22
N ARG A 509 -6.19 -7.21 -23.65
CA ARG A 509 -6.40 -7.56 -22.23
C ARG A 509 -6.93 -8.99 -22.11
N LEU A 510 -6.82 -9.62 -20.93
CA LEU A 510 -7.25 -11.01 -20.75
C LEU A 510 -8.76 -11.16 -20.98
N CYS A 511 -9.56 -10.20 -20.52
CA CYS A 511 -11.01 -10.17 -20.69
C CYS A 511 -11.49 -10.18 -22.15
N CYS A 512 -10.60 -9.97 -23.14
CA CYS A 512 -10.94 -10.00 -24.56
C CYS A 512 -11.10 -11.43 -25.15
N GLY A 513 -10.87 -12.49 -24.37
CA GLY A 513 -11.12 -13.86 -24.82
C GLY A 513 -10.23 -14.94 -24.20
N LEU A 514 -9.49 -14.63 -23.13
CA LEU A 514 -8.67 -15.59 -22.39
C LEU A 514 -9.30 -15.82 -21.02
N SER A 515 -9.15 -17.03 -20.48
CA SER A 515 -9.55 -17.35 -19.10
C SER A 515 -8.41 -17.97 -18.33
N LEU A 516 -8.12 -17.39 -17.16
CA LEU A 516 -7.06 -17.84 -16.26
C LEU A 516 -7.51 -19.06 -15.46
N PHE A 517 -8.74 -19.05 -14.98
CA PHE A 517 -9.34 -20.10 -14.17
C PHE A 517 -9.50 -21.40 -14.95
N GLU A 518 -9.84 -21.35 -16.25
CA GLU A 518 -9.80 -22.55 -17.10
C GLU A 518 -8.41 -23.20 -17.09
N VAL A 519 -7.34 -22.41 -17.26
CA VAL A 519 -5.96 -22.90 -17.25
C VAL A 519 -5.58 -23.48 -15.89
N VAL A 520 -5.98 -22.83 -14.79
CA VAL A 520 -5.80 -23.33 -13.43
C VAL A 520 -6.48 -24.69 -13.25
N LEU A 521 -7.74 -24.82 -13.65
CA LEU A 521 -8.49 -26.07 -13.54
C LEU A 521 -7.84 -27.22 -14.34
N ARG A 522 -7.42 -26.96 -15.58
CA ARG A 522 -6.70 -27.98 -16.39
C ARG A 522 -5.36 -28.36 -15.79
N ARG A 523 -4.65 -27.42 -15.17
CA ARG A 523 -3.38 -27.72 -14.47
C ARG A 523 -3.63 -28.57 -13.23
N ILE A 524 -4.68 -28.29 -12.47
CA ILE A 524 -5.11 -29.13 -11.34
C ILE A 524 -5.49 -30.54 -11.82
N GLN A 525 -6.19 -30.66 -12.94
CA GLN A 525 -6.53 -31.96 -13.54
C GLN A 525 -5.28 -32.81 -13.80
N SER A 526 -4.18 -32.19 -14.27
CA SER A 526 -2.92 -32.87 -14.51
C SER A 526 -2.24 -33.43 -13.24
N PHE A 527 -2.67 -33.00 -12.05
CA PHE A 527 -2.16 -33.50 -10.77
C PHE A 527 -2.91 -34.74 -10.26
N LEU A 528 -4.00 -35.15 -10.92
CA LEU A 528 -4.82 -36.32 -10.58
C LEU A 528 -4.41 -37.55 -11.42
N ASP A 529 -3.13 -37.90 -11.42
CA ASP A 529 -2.54 -38.93 -12.29
C ASP A 529 -2.44 -40.33 -11.65
N ASP A 530 -2.50 -40.42 -10.32
CA ASP A 530 -2.46 -41.67 -9.56
C ASP A 530 -3.67 -42.57 -9.85
N ASP A 531 -3.46 -43.89 -9.74
CA ASP A 531 -4.47 -44.90 -10.03
C ASP A 531 -5.71 -44.81 -9.13
N VAL A 532 -5.62 -44.20 -7.94
CA VAL A 532 -6.78 -43.99 -7.06
C VAL A 532 -7.87 -43.09 -7.67
N TRP A 533 -7.50 -42.24 -8.63
CA TRP A 533 -8.41 -41.31 -9.31
C TRP A 533 -9.01 -41.89 -10.58
N LYS A 534 -8.39 -42.92 -11.15
CA LYS A 534 -8.77 -43.51 -12.44
C LYS A 534 -10.05 -44.32 -12.28
N GLU A 535 -10.91 -44.24 -13.29
CA GLU A 535 -12.11 -45.06 -13.35
C GLU A 535 -11.71 -46.54 -13.52
N PRO A 536 -12.06 -47.42 -12.55
CA PRO A 536 -11.81 -48.85 -12.71
C PRO A 536 -12.75 -49.41 -13.77
N THR A 537 -12.32 -50.46 -14.47
CA THR A 537 -13.17 -51.09 -15.49
C THR A 537 -14.45 -51.63 -14.86
N PRO A 538 -15.64 -51.13 -15.25
CA PRO A 538 -16.88 -51.51 -14.61
C PRO A 538 -17.27 -52.94 -15.01
N SER A 539 -17.87 -53.67 -14.06
CA SER A 539 -18.26 -55.08 -14.23
C SER A 539 -19.28 -55.28 -15.37
N ASN A 540 -20.16 -54.31 -15.59
CA ASN A 540 -21.16 -54.29 -16.67
C ASN A 540 -20.63 -53.71 -18.00
N GLY A 541 -19.37 -53.29 -18.06
CA GLY A 541 -18.75 -52.68 -19.23
C GLY A 541 -19.22 -51.25 -19.55
N VAL A 542 -20.10 -50.65 -18.75
CA VAL A 542 -20.67 -49.29 -18.93
C VAL A 542 -20.20 -48.33 -17.85
N MET A 543 -20.60 -48.55 -16.59
CA MET A 543 -20.25 -47.71 -15.44
C MET A 543 -20.42 -48.49 -14.12
N SER A 544 -19.68 -48.09 -13.09
CA SER A 544 -19.84 -48.64 -11.75
C SER A 544 -21.17 -48.16 -11.13
N ILE A 545 -21.91 -49.06 -10.47
CA ILE A 545 -23.22 -48.72 -9.89
C ILE A 545 -23.20 -48.95 -8.38
N GLU A 546 -22.86 -50.17 -7.96
CA GLU A 546 -22.81 -50.53 -6.55
C GLU A 546 -21.40 -50.44 -5.98
N GLU A 547 -20.39 -50.58 -6.85
CA GLU A 547 -18.99 -50.54 -6.48
C GLU A 547 -18.58 -49.16 -5.97
N CYS A 548 -17.94 -49.10 -4.79
CA CYS A 548 -17.45 -47.86 -4.19
C CYS A 548 -15.95 -47.68 -4.44
N LYS A 549 -15.55 -47.64 -5.71
CA LYS A 549 -14.12 -47.53 -6.10
C LYS A 549 -13.75 -46.18 -6.71
N GLU A 550 -14.74 -45.36 -7.05
CA GLU A 550 -14.55 -44.04 -7.66
C GLU A 550 -14.62 -42.94 -6.59
N PHE A 551 -13.90 -41.83 -6.82
CA PHE A 551 -13.84 -40.73 -5.87
C PHE A 551 -15.21 -40.15 -5.51
N HIS A 552 -16.12 -39.99 -6.48
CA HIS A 552 -17.46 -39.45 -6.19
C HIS A 552 -18.26 -40.28 -5.16
N ARG A 553 -18.00 -41.59 -5.05
CA ARG A 553 -18.61 -42.46 -4.04
C ARG A 553 -18.06 -42.21 -2.65
N LEU A 554 -16.75 -42.00 -2.55
CA LEU A 554 -16.12 -41.56 -1.31
C LEU A 554 -16.63 -40.16 -0.92
N TRP A 555 -16.72 -39.23 -1.87
CA TRP A 555 -17.27 -37.90 -1.61
C TRP A 555 -18.73 -37.95 -1.17
N SER A 556 -19.54 -38.86 -1.72
CA SER A 556 -20.90 -39.10 -1.26
C SER A 556 -20.97 -39.57 0.20
N ALA A 557 -20.04 -40.43 0.63
CA ALA A 557 -19.93 -40.83 2.03
C ALA A 557 -19.51 -39.65 2.93
N ILE A 558 -18.54 -38.84 2.50
CA ILE A 558 -18.12 -37.61 3.20
C ILE A 558 -19.29 -36.63 3.31
N GLN A 559 -20.06 -36.46 2.23
CA GLN A 559 -21.25 -35.62 2.20
C GLN A 559 -22.32 -36.08 3.17
N PHE A 560 -22.58 -37.38 3.20
CA PHE A 560 -23.50 -37.97 4.16
C PHE A 560 -23.09 -37.65 5.61
N ILE A 561 -21.78 -37.63 5.91
CA ILE A 561 -21.25 -37.31 7.24
C ILE A 561 -21.44 -35.84 7.60
N TYR A 562 -21.02 -34.89 6.76
CA TYR A 562 -21.16 -33.46 7.11
C TYR A 562 -22.62 -32.95 7.04
N CYS A 563 -23.51 -33.68 6.36
CA CYS A 563 -24.94 -33.41 6.39
C CYS A 563 -25.60 -33.78 7.72
N LYS A 564 -24.98 -34.64 8.55
CA LYS A 564 -25.58 -35.06 9.82
C LYS A 564 -25.82 -33.86 10.74
N PRO A 565 -27.04 -33.71 11.29
CA PRO A 565 -27.33 -32.65 12.22
C PRO A 565 -26.52 -32.87 13.50
N LEU A 566 -25.91 -31.79 13.98
CA LEU A 566 -25.15 -31.75 15.21
C LEU A 566 -26.03 -31.26 16.38
N GLY A 567 -25.53 -31.43 17.61
CA GLY A 567 -26.19 -30.89 18.81
C GLY A 567 -26.19 -29.35 18.84
N GLN A 568 -27.04 -28.75 19.68
CA GLN A 568 -27.20 -27.28 19.76
C GLN A 568 -25.92 -26.48 20.10
N ASN A 569 -24.89 -27.11 20.66
CA ASN A 569 -23.63 -26.46 21.08
C ASN A 569 -22.41 -26.94 20.28
N GLU A 570 -22.63 -27.68 19.19
CA GLU A 570 -21.55 -28.20 18.35
C GLU A 570 -21.36 -27.31 17.13
N ILE A 571 -20.10 -27.01 16.81
CA ILE A 571 -19.74 -26.17 15.66
C ILE A 571 -19.94 -26.99 14.38
N THR A 572 -20.64 -26.41 13.42
CA THR A 572 -20.96 -27.07 12.16
C THR A 572 -19.77 -27.08 11.19
N VAL A 573 -19.87 -27.91 10.15
CA VAL A 573 -18.82 -28.03 9.13
C VAL A 573 -18.72 -26.73 8.33
N GLU A 574 -19.85 -26.10 8.03
CA GLU A 574 -19.92 -24.80 7.36
C GLU A 574 -19.34 -23.65 8.20
N GLU A 575 -19.49 -23.67 9.54
CA GLU A 575 -18.84 -22.68 10.42
C GLU A 575 -17.31 -22.88 10.49
N THR A 576 -16.85 -24.12 10.39
CA THR A 576 -15.43 -24.49 10.55
C THR A 576 -14.64 -24.38 9.24
N PHE A 577 -15.25 -24.76 8.11
CA PHE A 577 -14.57 -24.88 6.81
C PHE A 577 -15.20 -24.03 5.71
N GLY A 578 -16.39 -23.46 5.92
CA GLY A 578 -17.13 -22.74 4.88
C GLY A 578 -17.51 -23.65 3.70
N GLU A 579 -17.79 -23.01 2.57
CA GLU A 579 -18.10 -23.70 1.31
C GLU A 579 -16.85 -24.17 0.57
N SER A 580 -15.65 -23.79 1.02
CA SER A 580 -14.38 -24.14 0.38
C SER A 580 -14.14 -25.65 0.35
N LEU A 581 -14.59 -26.37 1.39
CA LEU A 581 -14.59 -27.82 1.43
C LEU A 581 -15.34 -28.40 0.21
N ASN A 582 -16.53 -27.87 -0.06
CA ASN A 582 -17.39 -28.29 -1.18
C ASN A 582 -16.74 -27.96 -2.52
N TRP A 583 -16.15 -26.77 -2.66
CA TRP A 583 -15.43 -26.37 -3.88
C TRP A 583 -14.32 -27.35 -4.25
N ALA A 584 -13.53 -27.83 -3.29
CA ALA A 584 -12.49 -28.81 -3.56
C ALA A 584 -13.06 -30.16 -4.03
N GLY A 585 -14.04 -30.71 -3.30
CA GLY A 585 -14.66 -31.99 -3.66
C GLY A 585 -15.37 -31.96 -5.01
N CYS A 586 -16.19 -30.93 -5.25
CA CYS A 586 -16.86 -30.72 -6.53
C CYS A 586 -15.87 -30.53 -7.68
N THR A 587 -14.77 -29.79 -7.47
CA THR A 587 -13.74 -29.61 -8.50
C THR A 587 -13.12 -30.95 -8.92
N ILE A 588 -12.75 -31.81 -7.96
CA ILE A 588 -12.20 -33.13 -8.29
C ILE A 588 -13.24 -33.98 -9.04
N ILE A 589 -14.51 -33.98 -8.62
CA ILE A 589 -15.58 -34.71 -9.30
C ILE A 589 -15.75 -34.24 -10.75
N THR A 590 -15.77 -32.93 -10.99
CA THR A 590 -15.90 -32.36 -12.34
C THR A 590 -14.68 -32.68 -13.20
N LEU A 591 -13.45 -32.52 -12.67
CA LEU A 591 -12.22 -32.78 -13.41
C LEU A 591 -12.03 -34.27 -13.76
N LEU A 592 -12.63 -35.19 -13.00
CA LEU A 592 -12.66 -36.62 -13.29
C LEU A 592 -13.85 -37.04 -14.18
N GLY A 593 -14.71 -36.10 -14.59
CA GLY A 593 -15.92 -36.42 -15.36
C GLY A 593 -16.92 -37.32 -14.60
N GLN A 594 -16.97 -37.21 -13.27
CA GLN A 594 -17.80 -38.06 -12.41
C GLN A 594 -19.10 -37.40 -11.96
N GLU A 595 -19.39 -36.16 -12.37
CA GLU A 595 -20.54 -35.35 -11.92
C GLU A 595 -21.89 -36.05 -12.14
N HIS A 596 -22.20 -36.49 -13.36
CA HIS A 596 -23.49 -37.14 -13.63
C HIS A 596 -23.68 -38.45 -12.85
N ARG A 597 -22.58 -39.18 -12.59
CA ARG A 597 -22.61 -40.40 -11.77
C ARG A 597 -22.84 -40.06 -10.30
N PHE A 598 -22.21 -39.00 -9.81
CA PHE A 598 -22.43 -38.48 -8.46
C PHE A 598 -23.89 -38.10 -8.25
N GLU A 599 -24.49 -37.30 -9.14
CA GLU A 599 -25.89 -36.87 -9.02
C GLU A 599 -26.88 -38.05 -8.97
N ALA A 600 -26.59 -39.11 -9.74
CA ALA A 600 -27.40 -40.31 -9.78
C ALA A 600 -27.23 -41.19 -8.53
N LEU A 601 -25.97 -41.38 -8.09
CA LEU A 601 -25.57 -42.40 -7.12
C LEU A 601 -25.24 -41.87 -5.72
N ASP A 602 -25.42 -40.57 -5.46
CA ASP A 602 -25.18 -39.98 -4.15
C ASP A 602 -26.16 -40.52 -3.08
N PHE A 603 -25.61 -40.99 -1.95
CA PHE A 603 -26.35 -41.55 -0.83
C PHE A 603 -27.30 -40.52 -0.20
N SER A 604 -26.84 -39.28 -0.01
CA SER A 604 -27.65 -38.21 0.57
C SER A 604 -28.82 -37.81 -0.35
N ALA A 605 -28.55 -37.63 -1.65
CA ALA A 605 -29.58 -37.34 -2.64
C ALA A 605 -30.60 -38.49 -2.75
N HIS A 606 -30.15 -39.74 -2.66
CA HIS A 606 -31.05 -40.90 -2.61
C HIS A 606 -31.95 -40.90 -1.37
N LEU A 607 -31.37 -40.69 -0.16
CA LEU A 607 -32.15 -40.61 1.08
C LEU A 607 -33.20 -39.50 1.01
N LEU A 608 -32.82 -38.33 0.48
CA LEU A 608 -33.74 -37.22 0.23
C LEU A 608 -34.92 -37.65 -0.67
N ARG A 609 -34.64 -38.31 -1.81
CA ARG A 609 -35.69 -38.77 -2.73
C ARG A 609 -36.66 -39.75 -2.07
N VAL A 610 -36.16 -40.68 -1.24
CA VAL A 610 -37.01 -41.65 -0.53
C VAL A 610 -37.86 -40.95 0.54
N GLN A 611 -37.28 -40.01 1.28
CA GLN A 611 -37.99 -39.26 2.32
C GLN A 611 -39.07 -38.33 1.74
N GLU A 612 -38.86 -37.77 0.55
CA GLU A 612 -39.88 -36.97 -0.14
C GLU A 612 -41.11 -37.79 -0.55
N ILE A 613 -40.94 -39.11 -0.74
CA ILE A 613 -42.03 -40.03 -1.08
C ILE A 613 -42.79 -40.46 0.19
N ASP A 614 -42.08 -40.88 1.23
CA ASP A 614 -42.72 -41.46 2.42
C ASP A 614 -43.06 -40.44 3.53
N ALA A 615 -42.53 -39.21 3.42
CA ALA A 615 -42.75 -38.09 4.33
C ALA A 615 -42.51 -38.39 5.81
N ARG A 616 -41.71 -39.41 6.16
CA ARG A 616 -41.44 -39.75 7.56
C ARG A 616 -40.57 -38.69 8.24
N GLN A 617 -40.79 -38.51 9.54
CA GLN A 617 -40.12 -37.50 10.39
C GLN A 617 -39.68 -38.11 11.72
N GLU A 618 -39.12 -39.31 11.65
CA GLU A 618 -38.68 -40.06 12.82
C GLU A 618 -37.21 -39.70 13.18
N THR A 619 -36.83 -39.95 14.44
CA THR A 619 -35.43 -39.91 14.85
C THR A 619 -34.86 -41.32 14.78
N VAL A 620 -33.82 -41.52 13.98
CA VAL A 620 -33.26 -42.84 13.68
C VAL A 620 -31.78 -42.81 14.03
N ALA A 621 -31.33 -43.74 14.88
CA ALA A 621 -29.95 -43.79 15.40
C ALA A 621 -29.46 -42.43 15.98
N GLY A 622 -30.35 -41.69 16.65
CA GLY A 622 -30.05 -40.38 17.24
C GLY A 622 -30.04 -39.22 16.24
N VAL A 623 -30.33 -39.47 14.96
CA VAL A 623 -30.38 -38.46 13.90
C VAL A 623 -31.83 -38.09 13.58
N ASP A 624 -32.17 -36.81 13.69
CA ASP A 624 -33.45 -36.27 13.24
C ASP A 624 -33.49 -36.26 11.70
N LEU A 625 -34.31 -37.14 11.12
CA LEU A 625 -34.41 -37.32 9.68
C LEU A 625 -34.85 -36.03 8.97
N LYS A 626 -35.74 -35.24 9.57
CA LYS A 626 -36.23 -34.00 8.95
C LYS A 626 -35.10 -32.98 8.83
N ARG A 627 -34.35 -32.77 9.93
CA ARG A 627 -33.19 -31.86 9.94
C ARG A 627 -32.09 -32.33 9.00
N LEU A 628 -31.83 -33.64 8.94
CA LEU A 628 -30.86 -34.21 8.02
C LEU A 628 -31.22 -33.90 6.57
N VAL A 629 -32.48 -34.15 6.17
CA VAL A 629 -32.93 -33.92 4.80
C VAL A 629 -32.93 -32.44 4.43
N GLU A 630 -33.27 -31.55 5.35
CA GLU A 630 -33.14 -30.09 5.16
C GLU A 630 -31.68 -29.68 4.90
N ARG A 631 -30.71 -30.21 5.66
CA ARG A 631 -29.27 -29.98 5.41
C ARG A 631 -28.82 -30.57 4.07
N ILE A 632 -29.27 -31.76 3.71
CA ILE A 632 -28.97 -32.37 2.40
C ILE A 632 -29.46 -31.47 1.25
N LYS A 633 -30.65 -30.88 1.36
CA LYS A 633 -31.16 -29.93 0.35
C LYS A 633 -30.24 -28.72 0.19
N GLN A 634 -29.75 -28.16 1.30
CA GLN A 634 -28.84 -27.01 1.27
C GLN A 634 -27.54 -27.34 0.55
N TYR A 635 -26.86 -28.43 0.93
CA TYR A 635 -25.61 -28.84 0.28
C TYR A 635 -25.79 -29.25 -1.18
N ARG A 636 -26.94 -29.83 -1.53
CA ARG A 636 -27.26 -30.14 -2.93
C ARG A 636 -27.36 -28.85 -3.76
N THR A 637 -27.98 -27.79 -3.24
CA THR A 637 -28.02 -26.48 -3.91
C THR A 637 -26.61 -25.93 -4.10
N ILE A 638 -25.79 -25.92 -3.03
CA ILE A 638 -24.41 -25.43 -3.07
C ILE A 638 -23.59 -26.20 -4.12
N ASN A 639 -23.62 -27.53 -4.10
CA ASN A 639 -22.87 -28.35 -5.05
C ASN A 639 -23.31 -28.09 -6.50
N ASN A 640 -24.62 -27.96 -6.75
CA ASN A 640 -25.14 -27.67 -8.09
C ASN A 640 -24.68 -26.31 -8.60
N GLU A 641 -24.62 -25.29 -7.73
CA GLU A 641 -24.08 -23.97 -8.08
C GLU A 641 -22.59 -24.05 -8.42
N ILE A 642 -21.80 -24.77 -7.62
CA ILE A 642 -20.38 -24.99 -7.88
C ILE A 642 -20.17 -25.71 -9.20
N PHE A 643 -20.88 -26.82 -9.44
CA PHE A 643 -20.81 -27.56 -10.70
C PHE A 643 -21.18 -26.69 -11.90
N ALA A 644 -22.21 -25.85 -11.78
CA ALA A 644 -22.60 -24.93 -12.84
C ALA A 644 -21.51 -23.90 -13.16
N VAL A 645 -20.79 -23.40 -12.16
CA VAL A 645 -19.63 -22.51 -12.36
C VAL A 645 -18.48 -23.25 -13.03
N LEU A 646 -18.04 -24.39 -12.48
CA LEU A 646 -16.92 -25.16 -13.03
C LEU A 646 -17.16 -25.58 -14.49
N ASN A 647 -18.36 -26.07 -14.80
CA ASN A 647 -18.74 -26.47 -16.15
C ASN A 647 -18.76 -25.30 -17.14
N ARG A 648 -19.03 -24.06 -16.69
CA ARG A 648 -18.97 -22.88 -17.57
C ARG A 648 -17.56 -22.65 -18.10
N TYR A 649 -16.54 -22.88 -17.25
CA TYR A 649 -15.13 -22.65 -17.59
C TYR A 649 -14.48 -23.85 -18.31
N LEU A 650 -14.99 -25.07 -18.15
CA LEU A 650 -14.41 -26.24 -18.81
C LEU A 650 -15.03 -26.54 -20.19
N LYS A 651 -16.27 -26.09 -20.45
CA LYS A 651 -16.95 -26.30 -21.75
C LYS A 651 -16.42 -25.42 -22.89
N SER A 652 -15.64 -24.37 -22.62
CA SER A 652 -15.14 -23.42 -23.62
C SER A 652 -14.11 -24.01 -24.59
N GLY A 653 -13.52 -25.18 -24.30
CA GLY A 653 -12.42 -25.75 -25.09
C GLY A 653 -12.70 -27.06 -25.85
N GLU A 654 -13.84 -27.72 -25.67
CA GLU A 654 -14.14 -29.00 -26.32
C GLU A 654 -14.88 -28.81 -27.66
N SER A 655 -14.11 -28.43 -28.68
CA SER A 655 -14.52 -28.40 -30.09
C SER A 655 -14.00 -29.61 -30.88
N SER A 656 -13.70 -30.71 -30.19
CA SER A 656 -13.39 -32.00 -30.81
C SER A 656 -14.60 -32.92 -30.62
N PHE A 657 -15.15 -33.44 -31.72
CA PHE A 657 -16.15 -34.49 -31.71
C PHE A 657 -15.70 -35.63 -30.78
N GLU A 658 -16.18 -35.66 -29.54
CA GLU A 658 -15.85 -36.73 -28.60
C GLU A 658 -16.37 -38.04 -29.18
N HIS A 659 -15.47 -39.01 -29.35
CA HIS A 659 -15.81 -40.33 -29.81
C HIS A 659 -16.59 -41.06 -28.71
N VAL A 660 -17.92 -40.94 -28.72
CA VAL A 660 -18.79 -41.61 -27.76
C VAL A 660 -18.65 -43.12 -27.94
N ARG A 661 -18.39 -43.82 -26.83
CA ARG A 661 -18.28 -45.28 -26.82
C ARG A 661 -19.60 -45.92 -27.27
N CYS A 662 -19.58 -46.62 -28.40
CA CYS A 662 -20.73 -47.38 -28.90
C CYS A 662 -20.74 -48.81 -28.35
N PHE A 663 -21.95 -49.35 -28.12
CA PHE A 663 -22.15 -50.74 -27.74
C PHE A 663 -22.67 -51.54 -28.93
N GLN A 664 -22.19 -52.77 -29.08
CA GLN A 664 -22.63 -53.65 -30.17
C GLN A 664 -24.06 -54.15 -29.89
N PRO A 665 -24.96 -54.16 -30.89
CA PRO A 665 -26.25 -54.82 -30.75
C PRO A 665 -26.07 -56.33 -30.56
N PRO A 666 -27.08 -57.06 -30.04
CA PRO A 666 -27.01 -58.51 -29.92
C PRO A 666 -26.66 -59.18 -31.26
N ILE A 667 -25.54 -59.89 -31.31
CA ILE A 667 -25.09 -60.59 -32.53
C ILE A 667 -25.70 -62.00 -32.53
N HIS A 668 -26.41 -62.33 -33.60
CA HIS A 668 -27.02 -63.65 -33.76
C HIS A 668 -25.94 -64.74 -33.90
N GLN A 669 -26.10 -65.87 -33.21
CA GLN A 669 -25.12 -66.96 -33.12
C GLN A 669 -24.60 -67.45 -34.48
N ALA A 670 -25.43 -67.41 -35.53
CA ALA A 670 -25.04 -67.79 -36.88
C ALA A 670 -23.88 -66.96 -37.47
N PHE A 671 -23.67 -65.72 -36.99
CA PHE A 671 -22.61 -64.83 -37.45
C PHE A 671 -21.41 -64.77 -36.49
N MET A 672 -21.46 -65.44 -35.33
CA MET A 672 -20.36 -65.45 -34.36
C MET A 672 -19.20 -66.39 -34.74
N SER A 673 -19.38 -67.29 -35.72
CA SER A 673 -18.35 -68.24 -36.16
C SER A 673 -17.41 -67.72 -37.25
N ALA A 674 -17.60 -66.47 -37.69
CA ALA A 674 -16.84 -65.85 -38.78
C ALA A 674 -15.99 -64.63 -38.35
N VAL A 675 -15.78 -64.43 -37.04
CA VAL A 675 -14.96 -63.35 -36.47
C VAL A 675 -13.78 -63.92 -35.70
#